data_AF-A0A3D2BTI1-F1
#
_entry.id   AF-A0A3D2BTI1-F1
#
_cell.length_a   1.000
_cell.length_b   1.000
_cell.length_c   1.000
_cell.angle_alpha   90.00
_cell.angle_beta   90.00
_cell.angle_gamma   90.00
#
_symmetry.space_group_name_H-M   'P 1'
#
loop_
_entity.id
_entity.type
_entity.pdbx_description
1 polymer ?
#
loop_
_entity_poly.entity_id
_entity_poly.type
_entity_poly.pdbx_seq_one_letter_code
_entity_poly.pdbx_strand_id
1 'polypeptide(L)'
;MHREDLGILIHISDGKNNFDLTPADLPYAIGLSPEGGLLAGTAAEPNVSLWLRNHNNRFNLQPEPGGFPARHNGDPIEGSVWLAVGDRIELGEITIAVNEEGRALSLAVADSDHGEPPAREDSVTSIQGNRTVGGSKAPAALPPRRKIALSRPRRYLASVFGILALGVAFVLAASPVTVTIEPSPSSVSLTGLLPPIPVGDRYLALPGSYTVKASQPGYRVLKEDVVVRFGETHNFSLRMRKLPGLLSVVTKPDLSAELQVDGNPAGRTPMKDLELYPGRHTISIISERYLETERRIDIVGKGERQKLVVRLQPAWGTVRVNTDPAGADLRLNDSLIGATPQIAKPVRGKYRLELSKEGWKPVIREFDIRPSQTVDFGTIRLERIDGKLALTTRPTDATVMIDGSFRGRTPVKIDLVSKKTYRISLTKPGYARKEIIATIKPIETTTVSAELSPEFGVVFLKTRPSGASLKVEGQARGPASQRLRLPTRRHVIEVSKPGYITYKGSIRPRKGTSTRLNVTLKRAADVLRENSRRSVETRLGDKIRIVPIDGALRFNMGASRREAGRRSNEAFYPVELTKSFMIGETEVTNAQYRRFREKHNSGTGLNGDLQPVVSVTWDDAARYLNWLSQQENLPPAYREEGKRMVPIAPLTAGYRLPTEAEWAFAARYEAGTRPASRPLKYPWGPSMPPPTGSGNFADDVAAGLVPIPIRGYSDGFRRTAPVGSFPANAHGIRDLGGNAAEWVNDFYDASTSGQKLARDPTGPATGRFHVVRGSSWRHGSITELRLSFRDFSDSKRNDIGFRIARYVQASK
;
A
#
# COMPACT_ATOMS: atom_id res chain seq x y z
N MET A 1 -14.20 -37.95 2.06
CA MET A 1 -15.67 -37.81 2.24
C MET A 1 -15.93 -37.17 3.59
N HIS A 2 -16.28 -35.88 3.59
CA HIS A 2 -17.42 -35.33 4.33
C HIS A 2 -17.76 -33.99 3.66
N ARG A 3 -19.01 -33.53 3.78
CA ARG A 3 -19.48 -32.30 3.12
C ARG A 3 -18.85 -31.09 3.79
N GLU A 4 -18.47 -30.09 2.99
CA GLU A 4 -18.21 -28.75 3.49
C GLU A 4 -19.53 -28.07 3.85
N ASP A 5 -19.52 -27.26 4.90
CA ASP A 5 -20.67 -26.45 5.31
C ASP A 5 -20.81 -25.26 4.34
N LEU A 6 -21.47 -25.52 3.20
CA LEU A 6 -22.10 -24.47 2.40
C LEU A 6 -23.18 -23.83 3.26
N GLY A 7 -22.80 -22.76 3.97
CA GLY A 7 -23.72 -21.89 4.69
C GLY A 7 -24.79 -21.34 3.74
N ILE A 8 -25.97 -21.06 4.28
CA ILE A 8 -27.12 -20.58 3.50
C ILE A 8 -26.70 -19.28 2.80
N LEU A 9 -26.65 -19.33 1.47
CA LEU A 9 -26.47 -18.17 0.62
C LEU A 9 -27.74 -17.34 0.64
N ILE A 10 -27.60 -16.02 0.48
CA ILE A 10 -28.71 -15.16 0.10
C ILE A 10 -28.45 -14.71 -1.32
N HIS A 11 -29.37 -15.01 -2.23
CA HIS A 11 -29.37 -14.40 -3.56
C HIS A 11 -30.14 -13.09 -3.48
N ILE A 12 -29.59 -11.98 -3.96
CA ILE A 12 -30.32 -10.71 -4.10
C ILE A 12 -30.30 -10.31 -5.57
N SER A 13 -31.46 -10.06 -6.17
CA SER A 13 -31.58 -9.50 -7.51
C SER A 13 -32.29 -8.15 -7.48
N ASP A 14 -31.63 -7.11 -7.99
CA ASP A 14 -32.18 -5.75 -8.09
C ASP A 14 -32.94 -5.49 -9.41
N GLY A 15 -33.09 -6.54 -10.24
CA GLY A 15 -33.65 -6.48 -11.60
C GLY A 15 -32.62 -6.25 -12.71
N LYS A 16 -31.36 -5.91 -12.37
CA LYS A 16 -30.26 -5.65 -13.33
C LYS A 16 -28.96 -6.38 -12.96
N ASN A 17 -28.73 -6.58 -11.67
CA ASN A 17 -27.59 -7.27 -11.08
C ASN A 17 -28.08 -8.35 -10.11
N ASN A 18 -27.32 -9.44 -10.02
CA ASN A 18 -27.54 -10.51 -9.05
C ASN A 18 -26.31 -10.63 -8.13
N PHE A 19 -26.56 -10.73 -6.83
CA PHE A 19 -25.54 -10.79 -5.77
C PHE A 19 -25.72 -12.05 -4.93
N ASP A 20 -24.72 -12.94 -4.94
CA ASP A 20 -24.64 -14.07 -4.02
C ASP A 20 -23.92 -13.64 -2.74
N LEU A 21 -24.65 -13.55 -1.62
CA LEU A 21 -24.11 -13.18 -0.31
C LEU A 21 -23.85 -14.40 0.55
N THR A 22 -22.68 -14.42 1.20
CA THR A 22 -22.35 -15.37 2.26
C THR A 22 -22.66 -14.78 3.64
N PRO A 23 -22.69 -15.59 4.72
CA PRO A 23 -22.79 -15.06 6.08
C PRO A 23 -21.67 -14.10 6.52
N ALA A 24 -20.56 -13.98 5.76
CA ALA A 24 -19.49 -13.02 6.02
C ALA A 24 -19.76 -11.62 5.44
N ASP A 25 -20.70 -11.52 4.49
CA ASP A 25 -21.08 -10.27 3.81
C ASP A 25 -22.23 -9.54 4.54
N LEU A 26 -22.62 -10.04 5.72
CA LEU A 26 -23.66 -9.51 6.58
C LEU A 26 -23.04 -8.78 7.80
N PRO A 27 -23.60 -7.64 8.28
CA PRO A 27 -24.89 -7.07 7.89
C PRO A 27 -24.83 -6.36 6.52
N TYR A 28 -25.82 -6.63 5.68
CA TYR A 28 -25.93 -6.05 4.34
C TYR A 28 -27.05 -5.00 4.34
N ALA A 29 -26.78 -3.85 3.74
CA ALA A 29 -27.71 -2.72 3.69
C ALA A 29 -28.66 -2.85 2.49
N ILE A 30 -29.92 -2.47 2.71
CA ILE A 30 -30.95 -2.34 1.69
C ILE A 30 -31.57 -0.94 1.83
N GLY A 31 -31.73 -0.22 0.71
CA GLY A 31 -32.21 1.16 0.67
C GLY A 31 -32.74 1.55 -0.71
N LEU A 32 -33.00 2.84 -0.93
CA LEU A 32 -33.48 3.39 -2.21
C LEU A 32 -32.54 4.46 -2.75
N SER A 33 -32.33 4.50 -4.06
CA SER A 33 -31.60 5.58 -4.73
C SER A 33 -32.45 6.86 -4.80
N PRO A 34 -31.86 8.04 -5.05
CA PRO A 34 -32.62 9.28 -5.27
C PRO A 34 -33.62 9.20 -6.44
N GLU A 35 -33.37 8.30 -7.40
CA GLU A 35 -34.23 8.00 -8.54
C GLU A 35 -35.27 6.90 -8.26
N GLY A 36 -35.30 6.34 -7.04
CA GLY A 36 -36.24 5.29 -6.62
C GLY A 36 -35.84 3.86 -6.97
N GLY A 37 -34.59 3.61 -7.40
CA GLY A 37 -34.06 2.26 -7.61
C GLY A 37 -33.63 1.56 -6.32
N LEU A 38 -33.52 0.23 -6.32
CA LEU A 38 -33.03 -0.50 -5.15
C LEU A 38 -31.52 -0.27 -4.96
N LEU A 39 -31.09 0.08 -3.75
CA LEU A 39 -29.69 0.08 -3.34
C LEU A 39 -29.43 -1.10 -2.41
N ALA A 40 -28.39 -1.88 -2.71
CA ALA A 40 -27.99 -3.07 -1.96
C ALA A 40 -26.46 -3.10 -1.83
N GLY A 41 -25.91 -3.28 -0.62
CA GLY A 41 -24.45 -3.30 -0.45
C GLY A 41 -23.93 -3.42 0.97
N THR A 42 -22.60 -3.58 1.11
CA THR A 42 -21.87 -3.70 2.39
C THR A 42 -21.57 -2.36 3.09
N ALA A 43 -22.39 -1.33 2.78
CA ALA A 43 -22.52 -0.01 3.41
C ALA A 43 -21.35 0.99 3.31
N ALA A 44 -21.59 2.06 2.54
CA ALA A 44 -21.00 3.39 2.71
C ALA A 44 -21.93 4.53 2.20
N GLU A 45 -23.23 4.29 2.09
CA GLU A 45 -24.17 5.15 1.35
C GLU A 45 -25.28 5.73 2.25
N PRO A 46 -25.80 6.95 1.94
CA PRO A 46 -26.66 7.71 2.86
C PRO A 46 -28.12 7.24 2.97
N ASN A 47 -28.57 6.29 2.14
CA ASN A 47 -30.00 5.96 1.98
C ASN A 47 -30.41 4.58 2.56
N VAL A 48 -29.61 4.01 3.47
CA VAL A 48 -29.91 2.71 4.11
C VAL A 48 -31.23 2.79 4.86
N SER A 49 -32.10 1.80 4.66
CA SER A 49 -33.43 1.73 5.27
C SER A 49 -33.63 0.46 6.09
N LEU A 50 -33.06 -0.66 5.62
CA LEU A 50 -33.09 -1.95 6.30
C LEU A 50 -31.69 -2.56 6.33
N TRP A 51 -31.36 -3.23 7.44
CA TRP A 51 -30.21 -4.12 7.54
C TRP A 51 -30.67 -5.58 7.51
N LEU A 52 -30.19 -6.32 6.52
CA LEU A 52 -30.30 -7.77 6.48
C LEU A 52 -29.19 -8.39 7.34
N ARG A 53 -29.59 -9.18 8.35
CA ARG A 53 -28.68 -9.77 9.35
C ARG A 53 -28.92 -11.28 9.46
N ASN A 54 -27.90 -12.02 9.88
CA ASN A 54 -27.99 -13.45 10.22
C ASN A 54 -27.78 -13.64 11.72
N HIS A 55 -28.65 -14.42 12.35
CA HIS A 55 -28.44 -14.93 13.70
C HIS A 55 -28.82 -16.41 13.77
N ASN A 56 -27.81 -17.28 13.93
CA ASN A 56 -27.94 -18.74 14.00
C ASN A 56 -28.61 -19.37 12.75
N ASN A 57 -28.17 -18.98 11.55
CA ASN A 57 -28.69 -19.44 10.25
C ASN A 57 -30.19 -19.15 10.05
N ARG A 58 -30.66 -18.04 10.61
CA ARG A 58 -31.94 -17.41 10.25
C ARG A 58 -31.69 -15.94 9.98
N PHE A 59 -32.39 -15.40 8.99
CA PHE A 59 -32.24 -14.01 8.59
C PHE A 59 -33.33 -13.14 9.21
N ASN A 60 -32.94 -11.93 9.61
CA ASN A 60 -33.86 -10.91 10.08
C ASN A 60 -33.52 -9.56 9.48
N LEU A 61 -34.56 -8.77 9.23
CA LEU A 61 -34.44 -7.35 8.94
C LEU A 61 -34.40 -6.57 10.25
N GLN A 62 -33.66 -5.47 10.24
CA GLN A 62 -33.68 -4.45 11.29
C GLN A 62 -33.76 -3.06 10.62
N PRO A 63 -34.70 -2.19 10.99
CA PRO A 63 -34.81 -0.85 10.42
C PRO A 63 -33.64 0.03 10.87
N GLU A 64 -33.16 0.91 9.99
CA GLU A 64 -32.17 1.94 10.33
C GLU A 64 -32.86 3.24 10.79
N PRO A 65 -32.49 3.83 11.94
CA PRO A 65 -33.11 5.06 12.43
C PRO A 65 -32.92 6.25 11.48
N GLY A 66 -33.98 6.61 10.75
CA GLY A 66 -33.99 7.70 9.77
C GLY A 66 -33.97 7.27 8.30
N GLY A 67 -33.95 5.96 8.02
CA GLY A 67 -34.17 5.43 6.67
C GLY A 67 -35.63 5.50 6.20
N PHE A 68 -35.90 5.04 4.98
CA PHE A 68 -37.27 5.02 4.45
C PHE A 68 -38.17 4.02 5.21
N PRO A 69 -39.45 4.35 5.45
CA PRO A 69 -40.41 3.41 6.02
C PRO A 69 -40.55 2.16 5.15
N ALA A 70 -40.51 0.99 5.78
CA ALA A 70 -40.64 -0.31 5.14
C ALA A 70 -41.71 -1.17 5.81
N ARG A 71 -42.31 -2.08 5.05
CA ARG A 71 -43.30 -3.04 5.54
C ARG A 71 -42.87 -4.48 5.30
N HIS A 72 -43.32 -5.37 6.17
CA HIS A 72 -43.20 -6.82 6.04
C HIS A 72 -44.62 -7.39 5.96
N ASN A 73 -44.98 -7.99 4.83
CA ASN A 73 -46.33 -8.51 4.56
C ASN A 73 -47.46 -7.47 4.81
N GLY A 74 -47.17 -6.18 4.59
CA GLY A 74 -48.06 -5.04 4.84
C GLY A 74 -47.92 -4.37 6.22
N ASP A 75 -47.34 -5.04 7.24
CA ASP A 75 -47.18 -4.48 8.59
C ASP A 75 -45.90 -3.62 8.70
N PRO A 76 -45.92 -2.46 9.42
CA PRO A 76 -44.74 -1.61 9.59
C PRO A 76 -43.59 -2.27 10.37
N ILE A 77 -42.35 -2.14 9.87
CA ILE A 77 -41.16 -2.70 10.52
C ILE A 77 -40.64 -1.72 11.60
N GLU A 78 -41.23 -1.76 12.80
CA GLU A 78 -40.79 -0.95 13.96
C GLU A 78 -39.64 -1.58 14.77
N GLY A 79 -39.26 -2.83 14.47
CA GLY A 79 -38.23 -3.58 15.19
C GLY A 79 -37.66 -4.73 14.36
N SER A 80 -36.92 -5.65 15.00
CA SER A 80 -36.33 -6.78 14.30
C SER A 80 -37.37 -7.83 13.90
N VAL A 81 -37.55 -8.04 12.59
CA VAL A 81 -38.51 -8.99 12.01
C VAL A 81 -37.77 -10.12 11.29
N TRP A 82 -38.17 -11.38 11.51
CA TRP A 82 -37.56 -12.55 10.89
C TRP A 82 -38.17 -12.83 9.51
N LEU A 83 -37.34 -13.23 8.56
CA LEU A 83 -37.78 -13.59 7.20
C LEU A 83 -38.09 -15.08 7.06
N ALA A 84 -39.11 -15.38 6.26
CA ALA A 84 -39.55 -16.70 5.82
C ALA A 84 -39.83 -16.70 4.30
N VAL A 85 -39.88 -17.89 3.70
CA VAL A 85 -40.21 -18.07 2.28
C VAL A 85 -41.69 -17.74 2.06
N GLY A 86 -41.98 -16.92 1.05
CA GLY A 86 -43.31 -16.38 0.75
C GLY A 86 -43.54 -14.96 1.27
N ASP A 87 -42.62 -14.41 2.08
CA ASP A 87 -42.72 -13.04 2.58
C ASP A 87 -42.56 -11.99 1.47
N ARG A 88 -43.16 -10.81 1.71
CA ARG A 88 -42.98 -9.60 0.91
C ARG A 88 -42.39 -8.49 1.76
N ILE A 89 -41.38 -7.81 1.21
CA ILE A 89 -40.76 -6.62 1.81
C ILE A 89 -41.09 -5.46 0.87
N GLU A 90 -41.79 -4.46 1.39
CA GLU A 90 -42.20 -3.27 0.63
C GLU A 90 -41.33 -2.09 1.07
N LEU A 91 -40.65 -1.46 0.12
CA LEU A 91 -39.74 -0.33 0.35
C LEU A 91 -39.99 0.74 -0.72
N GLY A 92 -40.81 1.74 -0.39
CA GLY A 92 -41.37 2.65 -1.39
C GLY A 92 -42.25 1.88 -2.39
N GLU A 93 -42.09 2.17 -3.68
CA GLU A 93 -42.79 1.45 -4.76
C GLU A 93 -42.16 0.06 -5.05
N ILE A 94 -40.99 -0.26 -4.49
CA ILE A 94 -40.32 -1.55 -4.73
C ILE A 94 -40.92 -2.63 -3.83
N THR A 95 -41.45 -3.69 -4.45
CA THR A 95 -41.77 -4.95 -3.77
C THR A 95 -40.66 -5.97 -4.00
N ILE A 96 -40.04 -6.43 -2.92
CA ILE A 96 -39.06 -7.53 -2.91
C ILE A 96 -39.77 -8.78 -2.41
N ALA A 97 -39.76 -9.85 -3.22
CA ALA A 97 -40.31 -11.16 -2.86
C ALA A 97 -39.23 -12.07 -2.27
N VAL A 98 -39.55 -12.76 -1.16
CA VAL A 98 -38.66 -13.72 -0.51
C VAL A 98 -39.00 -15.15 -0.96
N ASN A 99 -38.18 -15.70 -1.83
CA ASN A 99 -38.34 -17.01 -2.46
C ASN A 99 -37.30 -18.02 -1.91
N GLU A 100 -37.48 -19.32 -2.21
CA GLU A 100 -36.48 -20.37 -1.95
C GLU A 100 -35.81 -20.79 -3.26
N GLU A 101 -34.48 -20.81 -3.29
CA GLU A 101 -33.70 -21.14 -4.49
C GLU A 101 -32.68 -22.25 -4.15
N GLY A 102 -33.14 -23.50 -4.23
CA GLY A 102 -32.37 -24.72 -4.01
C GLY A 102 -31.98 -24.98 -2.54
N ARG A 103 -31.13 -24.11 -1.99
CA ARG A 103 -30.77 -24.01 -0.55
C ARG A 103 -30.51 -22.58 -0.10
N ALA A 104 -30.69 -21.59 -0.98
CA ALA A 104 -30.54 -20.18 -0.71
C ALA A 104 -31.91 -19.54 -0.43
N LEU A 105 -31.90 -18.44 0.33
CA LEU A 105 -33.04 -17.53 0.38
C LEU A 105 -32.84 -16.50 -0.74
N SER A 106 -33.83 -16.32 -1.63
CA SER A 106 -33.70 -15.47 -2.81
C SER A 106 -34.61 -14.24 -2.65
N LEU A 107 -34.02 -13.04 -2.59
CA LEU A 107 -34.72 -11.75 -2.50
C LEU A 107 -34.68 -11.09 -3.88
N ALA A 108 -35.80 -11.10 -4.59
CA ALA A 108 -35.89 -10.55 -5.95
C ALA A 108 -36.90 -9.41 -6.03
N VAL A 109 -36.54 -8.34 -6.75
CA VAL A 109 -37.48 -7.31 -7.21
C VAL A 109 -38.48 -7.95 -8.18
N ALA A 110 -39.77 -7.63 -8.02
CA ALA A 110 -40.79 -8.03 -8.99
C ALA A 110 -40.77 -7.10 -10.22
N ASP A 111 -40.61 -7.68 -11.41
CA ASP A 111 -40.28 -6.96 -12.65
C ASP A 111 -41.52 -6.37 -13.37
N SER A 112 -41.31 -5.34 -14.19
CA SER A 112 -42.35 -4.65 -14.97
C SER A 112 -41.86 -4.22 -16.35
N ASP A 113 -42.67 -4.49 -17.36
CA ASP A 113 -42.30 -4.68 -18.78
C ASP A 113 -41.75 -3.45 -19.57
N HIS A 114 -41.07 -3.75 -20.70
CA HIS A 114 -40.57 -2.85 -21.78
C HIS A 114 -39.29 -2.01 -21.49
N GLY A 115 -38.40 -1.66 -22.45
CA GLY A 115 -38.26 -1.95 -23.90
C GLY A 115 -37.19 -1.03 -24.57
N GLU A 116 -36.46 -1.46 -25.62
CA GLU A 116 -35.23 -0.78 -26.15
C GLU A 116 -35.29 -0.34 -27.68
N PRO A 117 -34.19 0.01 -28.40
CA PRO A 117 -33.95 1.29 -29.13
C PRO A 117 -34.14 1.22 -30.68
N PRO A 118 -33.77 2.25 -31.52
CA PRO A 118 -32.52 2.13 -32.36
C PRO A 118 -31.86 3.38 -33.09
N ALA A 119 -30.51 3.38 -33.22
CA ALA A 119 -29.60 3.50 -34.43
C ALA A 119 -29.50 4.66 -35.51
N ARG A 120 -28.36 4.61 -36.29
CA ARG A 120 -28.02 5.04 -37.72
C ARG A 120 -27.27 6.40 -38.00
N GLU A 121 -26.60 6.78 -39.14
CA GLU A 121 -25.74 6.27 -40.30
C GLU A 121 -25.34 7.51 -41.22
N ASP A 122 -24.47 7.59 -42.26
CA ASP A 122 -23.14 7.02 -42.71
C ASP A 122 -22.57 7.76 -44.01
N SER A 123 -21.30 7.51 -44.45
CA SER A 123 -20.73 7.60 -45.86
C SER A 123 -20.22 8.99 -46.44
N VAL A 124 -19.43 9.22 -47.55
CA VAL A 124 -18.52 8.42 -48.49
C VAL A 124 -17.66 9.27 -49.52
N THR A 125 -16.38 8.90 -49.84
CA THR A 125 -15.49 9.26 -51.03
C THR A 125 -15.00 10.75 -51.25
N SER A 126 -14.22 11.24 -52.28
CA SER A 126 -13.74 10.78 -53.64
C SER A 126 -12.33 11.33 -54.13
N ILE A 127 -12.02 11.49 -55.46
CA ILE A 127 -10.70 11.15 -56.11
C ILE A 127 -10.26 11.91 -57.44
N GLN A 128 -8.92 12.10 -57.70
CA GLN A 128 -8.08 12.25 -58.97
C GLN A 128 -8.00 13.50 -59.95
N GLY A 129 -6.86 13.62 -60.71
CA GLY A 129 -6.62 14.44 -61.97
C GLY A 129 -5.12 14.67 -62.41
N ASN A 130 -4.72 14.73 -63.73
CA ASN A 130 -3.29 14.86 -64.24
C ASN A 130 -3.03 15.17 -65.78
N ARG A 131 -1.83 15.70 -66.19
CA ARG A 131 -1.10 15.73 -67.56
C ARG A 131 -1.48 16.72 -68.74
N THR A 132 -0.73 17.03 -69.86
CA THR A 132 0.73 17.24 -70.31
C THR A 132 0.93 17.79 -71.80
N VAL A 133 2.06 18.48 -72.16
CA VAL A 133 2.75 18.64 -73.53
C VAL A 133 2.13 19.58 -74.63
N GLY A 134 2.79 20.20 -75.67
CA GLY A 134 4.21 20.50 -76.12
C GLY A 134 4.41 20.79 -77.67
N GLY A 135 5.47 21.52 -78.18
CA GLY A 135 5.73 21.78 -79.65
C GLY A 135 6.96 22.70 -80.07
N SER A 136 7.37 22.83 -81.39
CA SER A 136 8.60 23.59 -81.87
C SER A 136 8.80 23.88 -83.41
N LYS A 137 9.71 24.83 -83.84
CA LYS A 137 10.64 24.91 -85.06
C LYS A 137 10.88 26.30 -85.79
N ALA A 138 11.91 26.39 -86.69
CA ALA A 138 12.37 27.56 -87.52
C ALA A 138 13.20 27.16 -88.80
N PRO A 139 13.44 28.03 -89.85
CA PRO A 139 14.78 28.16 -90.54
C PRO A 139 15.10 29.52 -91.33
N ALA A 140 16.16 29.57 -92.19
CA ALA A 140 16.75 30.75 -92.92
C ALA A 140 17.39 30.34 -94.33
N ALA A 141 18.02 31.10 -95.28
CA ALA A 141 18.49 32.49 -95.61
C ALA A 141 18.79 32.61 -97.18
N LEU A 142 19.67 33.51 -97.74
CA LEU A 142 20.57 33.38 -98.99
C LEU A 142 21.06 34.73 -99.73
N PRO A 143 22.04 34.74 -100.72
CA PRO A 143 22.93 35.91 -101.08
C PRO A 143 23.16 36.50 -102.56
N PRO A 144 24.24 36.25 -103.40
CA PRO A 144 25.23 37.30 -103.90
C PRO A 144 25.70 37.32 -105.41
N ARG A 145 26.64 38.23 -105.86
CA ARG A 145 27.76 38.10 -106.90
C ARG A 145 28.46 39.47 -107.26
N ARG A 146 29.78 39.66 -107.57
CA ARG A 146 30.78 39.29 -108.66
C ARG A 146 30.64 40.07 -110.02
N LYS A 147 31.68 40.46 -110.83
CA LYS A 147 33.17 40.73 -110.70
C LYS A 147 33.80 41.19 -112.08
N ILE A 148 35.03 41.79 -112.12
CA ILE A 148 36.05 41.87 -113.26
C ILE A 148 35.80 42.94 -114.39
N ALA A 149 36.75 43.31 -115.29
CA ALA A 149 38.00 44.15 -115.22
C ALA A 149 38.85 44.06 -116.55
N LEU A 150 39.57 45.12 -117.04
CA LEU A 150 40.42 45.01 -118.28
C LEU A 150 41.57 46.06 -118.50
N SER A 151 42.13 46.16 -119.74
CA SER A 151 43.57 46.39 -120.06
C SER A 151 43.82 47.12 -121.42
N ARG A 152 44.98 47.71 -121.81
CA ARG A 152 46.23 48.06 -121.06
C ARG A 152 46.77 49.51 -121.27
N PRO A 153 47.17 50.04 -122.46
CA PRO A 153 48.07 51.22 -122.54
C PRO A 153 47.48 52.57 -122.14
N ARG A 154 46.14 52.66 -122.13
CA ARG A 154 45.41 53.75 -121.47
C ARG A 154 45.76 53.86 -119.97
N ARG A 155 46.36 52.84 -119.34
CA ARG A 155 46.84 52.83 -117.94
C ARG A 155 48.20 53.52 -117.72
N TYR A 156 48.43 54.69 -118.34
CA TYR A 156 49.37 55.68 -117.78
C TYR A 156 48.78 57.09 -117.89
N LEU A 157 48.47 57.62 -119.07
CA LEU A 157 47.84 58.95 -119.14
C LEU A 157 46.38 58.92 -118.67
N ALA A 158 45.58 57.95 -119.15
CA ALA A 158 44.25 57.66 -118.57
C ALA A 158 44.33 56.71 -117.36
N SER A 159 45.48 56.65 -116.67
CA SER A 159 45.54 56.37 -115.23
C SER A 159 46.07 57.52 -114.40
N VAL A 160 46.67 58.59 -114.95
CA VAL A 160 46.82 59.87 -114.24
C VAL A 160 45.49 60.61 -114.27
N PHE A 161 44.94 60.85 -115.46
CA PHE A 161 43.54 61.27 -115.63
C PHE A 161 42.56 60.21 -115.11
N GLY A 162 42.96 58.93 -115.12
CA GLY A 162 42.18 57.86 -114.50
C GLY A 162 42.21 57.90 -112.97
N ILE A 163 43.34 58.22 -112.32
CA ILE A 163 43.43 58.39 -110.86
C ILE A 163 42.80 59.72 -110.43
N LEU A 164 42.86 60.79 -111.24
CA LEU A 164 42.06 61.99 -111.00
C LEU A 164 40.56 61.71 -111.17
N ALA A 165 40.14 61.03 -112.23
CA ALA A 165 38.72 60.71 -112.45
C ALA A 165 38.19 59.67 -111.44
N LEU A 166 38.98 58.68 -111.03
CA LEU A 166 38.66 57.79 -109.90
C LEU A 166 38.72 58.54 -108.56
N GLY A 167 39.58 59.55 -108.40
CA GLY A 167 39.62 60.40 -107.21
C GLY A 167 38.36 61.25 -107.09
N VAL A 168 37.96 61.93 -108.16
CA VAL A 168 36.70 62.70 -108.24
C VAL A 168 35.49 61.78 -108.13
N ALA A 169 35.45 60.65 -108.84
CA ALA A 169 34.36 59.68 -108.71
C ALA A 169 34.31 59.00 -107.33
N PHE A 170 35.46 58.79 -106.67
CA PHE A 170 35.50 58.34 -105.29
C PHE A 170 34.94 59.43 -104.36
N VAL A 171 35.34 60.68 -104.49
CA VAL A 171 34.80 61.78 -103.67
C VAL A 171 33.30 62.00 -103.90
N LEU A 172 32.80 61.77 -105.12
CA LEU A 172 31.37 61.86 -105.46
C LEU A 172 30.55 60.62 -105.05
N ALA A 173 31.17 59.45 -104.88
CA ALA A 173 30.46 58.20 -104.54
C ALA A 173 30.72 57.70 -103.11
N ALA A 174 31.77 58.19 -102.45
CA ALA A 174 32.07 57.90 -101.06
C ALA A 174 31.20 58.75 -100.15
N SER A 175 30.69 58.13 -99.11
CA SER A 175 29.83 58.75 -98.11
C SER A 175 30.64 59.03 -96.84
N PRO A 176 30.39 60.15 -96.13
CA PRO A 176 31.16 60.51 -94.94
C PRO A 176 30.77 59.62 -93.76
N VAL A 177 31.79 59.04 -93.12
CA VAL A 177 31.66 58.13 -91.98
C VAL A 177 32.47 58.66 -90.81
N THR A 178 31.79 58.97 -89.70
CA THR A 178 32.40 59.21 -88.39
C THR A 178 32.34 57.90 -87.61
N VAL A 179 33.46 57.48 -86.99
CA VAL A 179 33.49 56.32 -86.09
C VAL A 179 34.01 56.76 -84.73
N THR A 180 33.10 57.07 -83.83
CA THR A 180 33.40 57.48 -82.45
C THR A 180 33.60 56.22 -81.62
N ILE A 181 34.77 56.10 -80.99
CA ILE A 181 35.14 54.93 -80.18
C ILE A 181 35.44 55.38 -78.76
N GLU A 182 34.71 54.83 -77.78
CA GLU A 182 34.91 55.12 -76.37
C GLU A 182 35.68 53.99 -75.64
N PRO A 183 36.79 54.30 -74.93
CA PRO A 183 37.57 55.52 -75.02
C PRO A 183 38.34 55.61 -76.35
N SER A 184 38.86 56.81 -76.65
CA SER A 184 39.70 57.06 -77.83
C SER A 184 40.85 56.04 -77.94
N PRO A 185 40.97 55.30 -79.05
CA PRO A 185 41.90 54.19 -79.16
C PRO A 185 43.29 54.60 -79.68
N SER A 186 44.33 53.98 -79.12
CA SER A 186 45.74 54.11 -79.54
C SER A 186 46.00 53.69 -80.99
N SER A 187 45.16 52.81 -81.54
CA SER A 187 45.10 52.53 -82.97
C SER A 187 43.69 52.14 -83.39
N VAL A 188 43.26 52.66 -84.55
CA VAL A 188 42.00 52.29 -85.22
C VAL A 188 42.28 52.05 -86.69
N SER A 189 41.61 51.05 -87.27
CA SER A 189 41.62 50.77 -88.70
C SER A 189 40.22 50.34 -89.15
N LEU A 190 39.73 50.98 -90.22
CA LEU A 190 38.57 50.50 -90.98
C LEU A 190 39.08 49.69 -92.17
N THR A 191 38.69 48.41 -92.24
CA THR A 191 39.04 47.53 -93.36
C THR A 191 37.78 47.11 -94.10
N GLY A 192 37.64 47.53 -95.36
CA GLY A 192 36.54 47.12 -96.26
C GLY A 192 37.07 46.68 -97.63
N LEU A 193 36.18 46.52 -98.61
CA LEU A 193 36.54 46.06 -99.97
C LEU A 193 37.53 47.01 -100.68
N LEU A 194 37.42 48.31 -100.38
CA LEU A 194 38.44 49.32 -100.64
C LEU A 194 38.66 50.09 -99.33
N PRO A 195 39.91 50.38 -98.93
CA PRO A 195 40.18 51.14 -97.70
C PRO A 195 39.58 52.55 -97.81
N PRO A 196 38.95 53.07 -96.75
CA PRO A 196 38.34 54.39 -96.81
C PRO A 196 39.41 55.47 -96.60
N ILE A 197 39.23 56.63 -97.24
CA ILE A 197 40.22 57.71 -97.22
C ILE A 197 39.93 58.63 -96.03
N PRO A 198 40.86 58.86 -95.09
CA PRO A 198 40.67 59.83 -94.02
C PRO A 198 40.70 61.27 -94.57
N VAL A 199 39.72 62.08 -94.18
CA VAL A 199 39.57 63.49 -94.57
C VAL A 199 39.11 64.28 -93.34
N GLY A 200 40.08 64.84 -92.61
CA GLY A 200 39.85 65.38 -91.26
C GLY A 200 39.39 64.29 -90.28
N ASP A 201 38.47 64.63 -89.38
CA ASP A 201 37.93 63.72 -88.36
C ASP A 201 36.93 62.67 -88.88
N ARG A 202 36.85 62.49 -90.22
CA ARG A 202 35.93 61.56 -90.88
C ARG A 202 36.65 60.73 -91.94
N TYR A 203 36.06 59.60 -92.27
CA TYR A 203 36.45 58.76 -93.38
C TYR A 203 35.49 58.95 -94.55
N LEU A 204 36.00 59.17 -95.76
CA LEU A 204 35.24 58.96 -96.99
C LEU A 204 35.30 57.47 -97.33
N ALA A 205 34.17 56.78 -97.22
CA ALA A 205 34.04 55.35 -97.47
C ALA A 205 33.02 55.08 -98.59
N LEU A 206 33.32 54.16 -99.50
CA LEU A 206 32.35 53.72 -100.50
C LEU A 206 31.26 52.85 -99.83
N PRO A 207 30.06 52.71 -100.42
CA PRO A 207 29.01 51.87 -99.86
C PRO A 207 29.45 50.41 -99.72
N GLY A 208 29.24 49.81 -98.54
CA GLY A 208 29.66 48.43 -98.24
C GLY A 208 29.95 48.19 -96.76
N SER A 209 30.34 46.95 -96.43
CA SER A 209 30.73 46.56 -95.06
C SER A 209 32.20 46.85 -94.78
N TYR A 210 32.49 47.38 -93.59
CA TYR A 210 33.81 47.71 -93.09
C TYR A 210 34.00 47.13 -91.68
N THR A 211 35.02 46.30 -91.47
CA THR A 211 35.43 45.91 -90.12
C THR A 211 36.16 47.08 -89.46
N VAL A 212 35.60 47.60 -88.38
CA VAL A 212 36.30 48.49 -87.45
C VAL A 212 37.13 47.62 -86.51
N LYS A 213 38.46 47.76 -86.56
CA LYS A 213 39.37 47.22 -85.54
C LYS A 213 39.98 48.36 -84.75
N ALA A 214 39.84 48.35 -83.42
CA ALA A 214 40.47 49.33 -82.55
C ALA A 214 41.14 48.69 -81.34
N SER A 215 42.30 49.22 -80.94
CA SER A 215 43.09 48.75 -79.80
C SER A 215 43.40 49.90 -78.85
N GLN A 216 43.29 49.63 -77.55
CA GLN A 216 43.63 50.57 -76.48
C GLN A 216 44.18 49.80 -75.28
N PRO A 217 45.36 50.19 -74.72
CA PRO A 217 45.91 49.56 -73.53
C PRO A 217 44.90 49.52 -72.37
N GLY A 218 44.72 48.33 -71.79
CA GLY A 218 43.72 48.09 -70.75
C GLY A 218 42.30 47.77 -71.26
N TYR A 219 42.08 47.65 -72.57
CA TYR A 219 40.78 47.30 -73.17
C TYR A 219 40.92 46.10 -74.11
N ARG A 220 39.84 45.31 -74.26
CA ARG A 220 39.78 44.27 -75.29
C ARG A 220 39.77 44.94 -76.67
N VAL A 221 40.51 44.37 -77.62
CA VAL A 221 40.50 44.80 -79.01
C VAL A 221 39.06 44.75 -79.53
N LEU A 222 38.55 45.90 -79.93
CA LEU A 222 37.26 46.04 -80.57
C LEU A 222 37.38 45.51 -82.00
N LYS A 223 36.46 44.64 -82.41
CA LYS A 223 36.32 44.18 -83.79
C LYS A 223 34.83 44.03 -84.11
N GLU A 224 34.25 45.03 -84.76
CA GLU A 224 32.83 45.04 -85.14
C GLU A 224 32.69 45.50 -86.60
N ASP A 225 31.69 44.96 -87.30
CA ASP A 225 31.46 45.25 -88.73
C ASP A 225 30.35 46.29 -88.89
N VAL A 226 30.69 47.44 -89.49
CA VAL A 226 29.74 48.55 -89.78
C VAL A 226 29.41 48.60 -91.27
N VAL A 227 28.25 49.13 -91.64
CA VAL A 227 27.75 49.12 -93.03
C VAL A 227 27.45 50.52 -93.53
N VAL A 228 28.23 50.97 -94.51
CA VAL A 228 28.12 52.31 -95.13
C VAL A 228 27.13 52.25 -96.30
N ARG A 229 26.26 53.26 -96.38
CA ARG A 229 25.25 53.43 -97.44
C ARG A 229 25.50 54.72 -98.22
N PHE A 230 25.16 54.71 -99.51
CA PHE A 230 25.39 55.81 -100.44
C PHE A 230 24.58 57.07 -100.08
N GLY A 231 25.22 58.24 -100.06
CA GLY A 231 24.59 59.55 -99.89
C GLY A 231 24.19 59.91 -98.45
N GLU A 232 24.33 58.98 -97.50
CA GLU A 232 24.02 59.17 -96.09
C GLU A 232 25.29 59.53 -95.29
N THR A 233 25.16 60.34 -94.22
CA THR A 233 26.25 60.53 -93.25
C THR A 233 26.14 59.51 -92.13
N HIS A 234 27.15 58.65 -91.98
CA HIS A 234 27.14 57.55 -91.00
C HIS A 234 27.91 57.94 -89.75
N ASN A 235 27.31 57.77 -88.57
CA ASN A 235 27.94 58.01 -87.28
C ASN A 235 27.87 56.73 -86.43
N PHE A 236 28.93 55.94 -86.41
CA PHE A 236 28.99 54.71 -85.61
C PHE A 236 29.62 55.02 -84.25
N SER A 237 28.87 54.78 -83.18
CA SER A 237 29.36 54.91 -81.80
C SER A 237 29.62 53.53 -81.21
N LEU A 238 30.88 53.19 -80.99
CA LEU A 238 31.32 51.87 -80.52
C LEU A 238 32.06 51.99 -79.18
N ARG A 239 31.97 50.98 -78.32
CA ARG A 239 32.53 51.06 -76.96
C ARG A 239 33.44 49.88 -76.64
N MET A 240 34.72 50.18 -76.40
CA MET A 240 35.68 49.16 -76.01
C MET A 240 35.40 48.70 -74.58
N ARG A 241 35.33 47.37 -74.37
CA ARG A 241 35.20 46.79 -73.03
C ARG A 241 36.58 46.76 -72.36
N LYS A 242 36.70 47.32 -71.16
CA LYS A 242 37.91 47.19 -70.32
C LYS A 242 38.30 45.71 -70.17
N LEU A 243 39.59 45.43 -70.08
CA LEU A 243 40.09 44.14 -69.59
C LEU A 243 39.72 43.96 -68.10
N PRO A 244 39.67 42.70 -67.61
CA PRO A 244 39.60 42.42 -66.17
C PRO A 244 40.66 43.15 -65.35
N GLY A 245 40.39 43.40 -64.07
CA GLY A 245 41.37 43.76 -63.06
C GLY A 245 41.88 42.51 -62.35
N LEU A 246 43.03 42.61 -61.69
CA LEU A 246 43.68 41.51 -60.97
C LEU A 246 43.56 41.73 -59.47
N LEU A 247 42.65 41.00 -58.82
CA LEU A 247 42.44 41.08 -57.37
C LEU A 247 43.31 40.07 -56.62
N SER A 248 44.11 40.55 -55.67
CA SER A 248 44.77 39.71 -54.66
C SER A 248 44.02 39.79 -53.33
N VAL A 249 43.52 38.66 -52.82
CA VAL A 249 42.73 38.58 -51.58
C VAL A 249 43.51 37.82 -50.50
N VAL A 250 43.81 38.48 -49.39
CA VAL A 250 44.51 37.87 -48.24
C VAL A 250 43.72 38.03 -46.95
N THR A 251 43.86 37.07 -46.03
CA THR A 251 43.16 37.02 -44.74
C THR A 251 44.03 37.52 -43.61
N LYS A 252 43.43 37.94 -42.49
CA LYS A 252 44.13 38.18 -41.21
C LYS A 252 43.35 37.55 -40.05
N PRO A 253 43.91 36.55 -39.33
CA PRO A 253 45.21 35.91 -39.57
C PRO A 253 45.31 35.24 -40.95
N ASP A 254 46.51 35.17 -41.51
CA ASP A 254 46.77 34.55 -42.81
C ASP A 254 46.48 33.05 -42.76
N LEU A 255 45.45 32.62 -43.48
CA LEU A 255 45.01 31.22 -43.55
C LEU A 255 44.29 30.92 -44.86
N SER A 256 44.19 29.63 -45.22
CA SER A 256 43.42 29.20 -46.37
C SER A 256 41.95 29.01 -46.03
N ALA A 257 41.16 30.00 -46.44
CA ALA A 257 39.70 30.02 -46.39
C ALA A 257 39.15 29.84 -47.82
N GLU A 258 37.90 29.42 -47.94
CA GLU A 258 37.18 29.47 -49.21
C GLU A 258 36.90 30.94 -49.58
N LEU A 259 37.09 31.24 -50.86
CA LEU A 259 36.86 32.56 -51.45
C LEU A 259 35.69 32.45 -52.43
N GLN A 260 34.64 33.22 -52.19
CA GLN A 260 33.54 33.40 -53.13
C GLN A 260 33.48 34.83 -53.66
N VAL A 261 33.05 34.99 -54.91
CA VAL A 261 32.77 36.28 -55.54
C VAL A 261 31.34 36.28 -56.06
N ASP A 262 30.53 37.22 -55.57
CA ASP A 262 29.10 37.36 -55.88
C ASP A 262 28.32 36.03 -55.69
N GLY A 263 28.63 35.30 -54.62
CA GLY A 263 28.05 34.00 -54.29
C GLY A 263 28.57 32.80 -55.09
N ASN A 264 29.57 32.99 -55.96
CA ASN A 264 30.16 31.92 -56.78
C ASN A 264 31.55 31.53 -56.24
N PRO A 265 31.88 30.23 -56.09
CA PRO A 265 33.23 29.79 -55.70
C PRO A 265 34.33 30.29 -56.65
N ALA A 266 35.33 30.98 -56.08
CA ALA A 266 36.41 31.64 -56.80
C ALA A 266 37.81 31.22 -56.31
N GLY A 267 37.90 30.08 -55.62
CA GLY A 267 39.14 29.48 -55.14
C GLY A 267 39.32 29.57 -53.61
N ARG A 268 40.54 29.82 -53.16
CA ARG A 268 40.89 29.92 -51.74
C ARG A 268 41.90 31.03 -51.47
N THR A 269 41.88 31.56 -50.25
CA THR A 269 42.90 32.51 -49.80
C THR A 269 44.24 31.81 -49.45
N PRO A 270 45.38 32.52 -49.46
CA PRO A 270 45.60 33.81 -50.11
C PRO A 270 45.49 33.66 -51.64
N MET A 271 44.53 34.35 -52.24
CA MET A 271 44.34 34.33 -53.70
C MET A 271 45.17 35.44 -54.31
N LYS A 272 45.88 35.15 -55.40
CA LYS A 272 46.70 36.12 -56.13
C LYS A 272 46.16 36.26 -57.55
N ASP A 273 46.07 37.49 -58.02
CA ASP A 273 45.77 37.85 -59.41
C ASP A 273 44.47 37.22 -59.97
N LEU A 274 43.40 37.18 -59.17
CA LEU A 274 42.07 36.77 -59.62
C LEU A 274 41.52 37.78 -60.63
N GLU A 275 41.30 37.34 -61.88
CA GLU A 275 40.69 38.16 -62.92
C GLU A 275 39.20 38.41 -62.64
N LEU A 276 38.85 39.67 -62.36
CA LEU A 276 37.46 40.14 -62.21
C LEU A 276 37.16 41.24 -63.22
N TYR A 277 35.96 41.23 -63.81
CA TYR A 277 35.54 42.34 -64.67
C TYR A 277 35.39 43.64 -63.86
N PRO A 278 35.55 44.82 -64.48
CA PRO A 278 35.37 46.08 -63.77
C PRO A 278 33.91 46.33 -63.43
N GLY A 279 33.64 46.54 -62.13
CA GLY A 279 32.32 46.63 -61.54
C GLY A 279 32.40 46.50 -60.02
N ARG A 280 31.23 46.52 -59.34
CA ARG A 280 31.15 46.25 -57.90
C ARG A 280 31.00 44.76 -57.67
N HIS A 281 31.93 44.18 -56.91
CA HIS A 281 31.94 42.76 -56.55
C HIS A 281 31.84 42.58 -55.03
N THR A 282 31.12 41.56 -54.59
CA THR A 282 31.05 41.12 -53.19
C THR A 282 31.98 39.94 -53.00
N ILE A 283 32.96 40.09 -52.09
CA ILE A 283 33.95 39.08 -51.76
C ILE A 283 33.59 38.48 -50.41
N SER A 284 33.25 37.19 -50.38
CA SER A 284 32.81 36.50 -49.15
C SER A 284 33.83 35.42 -48.80
N ILE A 285 34.29 35.44 -47.54
CA ILE A 285 35.33 34.54 -47.03
C ILE A 285 34.73 33.56 -46.03
N ILE A 286 34.84 32.26 -46.31
CA ILE A 286 34.23 31.18 -45.53
C ILE A 286 35.32 30.27 -44.96
N SER A 287 35.28 30.00 -43.64
CA SER A 287 36.25 29.14 -42.96
C SER A 287 35.64 28.53 -41.70
N GLU A 288 35.83 27.23 -41.48
CA GLU A 288 35.20 26.45 -40.39
C GLU A 288 35.33 27.07 -38.99
N ARG A 289 36.45 27.75 -38.71
CA ARG A 289 36.77 28.29 -37.37
C ARG A 289 36.59 29.81 -37.25
N TYR A 290 36.10 30.47 -38.29
CA TYR A 290 35.91 31.93 -38.34
C TYR A 290 34.51 32.28 -38.83
N LEU A 291 34.03 33.46 -38.48
CA LEU A 291 32.76 33.96 -38.96
C LEU A 291 32.91 34.37 -40.43
N GLU A 292 31.95 33.95 -41.23
CA GLU A 292 31.81 34.34 -42.62
C GLU A 292 31.87 35.86 -42.74
N THR A 293 32.76 36.37 -43.59
CA THR A 293 33.08 37.79 -43.65
C THR A 293 32.97 38.30 -45.08
N GLU A 294 31.96 39.14 -45.33
CA GLU A 294 31.75 39.79 -46.63
C GLU A 294 32.44 41.16 -46.72
N ARG A 295 32.99 41.47 -47.90
CA ARG A 295 33.57 42.78 -48.25
C ARG A 295 33.24 43.13 -49.69
N ARG A 296 32.61 44.28 -49.91
CA ARG A 296 32.38 44.83 -51.26
C ARG A 296 33.61 45.60 -51.72
N ILE A 297 33.98 45.43 -52.99
CA ILE A 297 35.10 46.13 -53.64
C ILE A 297 34.70 46.54 -55.06
N ASP A 298 35.10 47.74 -55.46
CA ASP A 298 34.91 48.22 -56.83
C ASP A 298 36.20 47.95 -57.63
N ILE A 299 36.08 47.13 -58.68
CA ILE A 299 37.18 46.70 -59.53
C ILE A 299 37.39 47.70 -60.68
N VAL A 300 38.62 48.22 -60.82
CA VAL A 300 38.94 49.29 -61.78
C VAL A 300 39.10 48.76 -63.20
N GLY A 301 39.55 47.50 -63.35
CA GLY A 301 39.77 46.83 -64.64
C GLY A 301 41.15 47.11 -65.22
N LYS A 302 41.29 47.02 -66.55
CA LYS A 302 42.49 47.38 -67.32
C LYS A 302 43.78 46.57 -67.01
N GLY A 303 43.69 45.45 -66.29
CA GLY A 303 44.84 44.72 -65.76
C GLY A 303 45.44 45.35 -64.50
N GLU A 304 44.77 46.35 -63.90
CA GLU A 304 45.19 46.99 -62.66
C GLU A 304 45.15 45.99 -61.49
N ARG A 305 46.15 46.06 -60.60
CA ARG A 305 46.36 45.12 -59.50
C ARG A 305 45.87 45.71 -58.18
N GLN A 306 44.73 45.23 -57.69
CA GLN A 306 44.12 45.64 -56.42
C GLN A 306 44.40 44.59 -55.33
N LYS A 307 44.50 45.02 -54.06
CA LYS A 307 44.72 44.12 -52.92
C LYS A 307 43.67 44.33 -51.82
N LEU A 308 42.96 43.27 -51.48
CA LEU A 308 41.98 43.23 -50.39
C LEU A 308 42.54 42.44 -49.20
N VAL A 309 42.39 42.99 -47.99
CA VAL A 309 42.84 42.37 -46.73
C VAL A 309 41.63 42.17 -45.82
N VAL A 310 41.19 40.92 -45.64
CA VAL A 310 39.99 40.57 -44.87
C VAL A 310 40.40 40.10 -43.46
N ARG A 311 40.12 40.91 -42.44
CA ARG A 311 40.27 40.51 -41.03
C ARG A 311 39.10 39.59 -40.64
N LEU A 312 39.42 38.37 -40.23
CA LEU A 312 38.45 37.34 -39.84
C LEU A 312 38.20 37.34 -38.33
N GLN A 313 36.95 37.17 -37.91
CA GLN A 313 36.57 37.05 -36.50
C GLN A 313 36.44 35.57 -36.09
N PRO A 314 37.00 35.11 -34.95
CA PRO A 314 36.86 33.72 -34.52
C PRO A 314 35.39 33.28 -34.31
N ALA A 315 35.02 32.12 -34.86
CA ALA A 315 33.71 31.49 -34.65
C ALA A 315 33.68 30.51 -33.46
N TRP A 316 34.76 30.43 -32.69
CA TRP A 316 34.90 29.56 -31.52
C TRP A 316 34.72 30.29 -30.19
N GLY A 317 34.22 29.57 -29.20
CA GLY A 317 34.15 29.98 -27.80
C GLY A 317 35.19 29.23 -26.95
N THR A 318 35.45 29.74 -25.74
CA THR A 318 36.37 29.12 -24.77
C THR A 318 35.58 28.28 -23.78
N VAL A 319 35.98 27.02 -23.57
CA VAL A 319 35.36 26.15 -22.56
C VAL A 319 36.43 25.70 -21.58
N ARG A 320 36.27 26.03 -20.29
CA ARG A 320 37.18 25.56 -19.23
C ARG A 320 36.54 24.45 -18.41
N VAL A 321 37.31 23.40 -18.17
CA VAL A 321 36.87 22.22 -17.42
C VAL A 321 37.99 21.79 -16.46
N ASN A 322 37.71 21.84 -15.17
CA ASN A 322 38.60 21.34 -14.12
C ASN A 322 37.90 20.17 -13.40
N THR A 323 38.66 19.21 -12.88
CA THR A 323 38.10 18.12 -12.07
C THR A 323 38.82 17.96 -10.74
N ASP A 324 38.10 17.41 -9.76
CA ASP A 324 38.61 17.00 -8.46
C ASP A 324 38.32 15.49 -8.29
N PRO A 325 39.34 14.60 -8.41
CA PRO A 325 40.75 14.90 -8.70
C PRO A 325 41.01 15.32 -10.15
N ALA A 326 42.10 16.04 -10.38
CA ALA A 326 42.57 16.44 -11.71
C ALA A 326 43.06 15.24 -12.55
N GLY A 327 43.26 15.47 -13.85
CA GLY A 327 43.74 14.47 -14.80
C GLY A 327 42.66 13.48 -15.25
N ALA A 328 41.46 13.96 -15.54
CA ALA A 328 40.38 13.19 -16.16
C ALA A 328 40.30 13.54 -17.65
N ASP A 329 40.11 12.55 -18.50
CA ASP A 329 40.04 12.73 -19.95
C ASP A 329 38.76 13.47 -20.34
N LEU A 330 38.90 14.67 -20.92
CA LEU A 330 37.81 15.46 -21.45
C LEU A 330 37.55 15.09 -22.92
N ARG A 331 36.32 14.70 -23.24
CA ARG A 331 35.82 14.54 -24.60
C ARG A 331 34.72 15.56 -24.90
N LEU A 332 34.63 16.03 -26.15
CA LEU A 332 33.56 16.88 -26.66
C LEU A 332 33.03 16.28 -27.97
N ASN A 333 31.74 15.91 -28.01
CA ASN A 333 31.14 15.14 -29.11
C ASN A 333 32.04 13.95 -29.50
N ASP A 334 32.34 13.13 -28.48
CA ASP A 334 33.14 11.91 -28.49
C ASP A 334 34.63 12.06 -28.92
N SER A 335 35.04 13.22 -29.42
CA SER A 335 36.43 13.58 -29.71
C SER A 335 37.20 13.92 -28.43
N LEU A 336 38.38 13.29 -28.24
CA LEU A 336 39.23 13.48 -27.06
C LEU A 336 40.00 14.82 -27.16
N ILE A 337 39.83 15.68 -26.16
CA ILE A 337 40.48 17.00 -26.04
C ILE A 337 41.72 16.93 -25.14
N GLY A 338 41.84 15.91 -24.29
CA GLY A 338 42.96 15.68 -23.37
C GLY A 338 42.56 15.75 -21.89
N ALA A 339 43.52 15.54 -21.00
CA ALA A 339 43.27 15.46 -19.56
C ALA A 339 43.07 16.84 -18.89
N THR A 340 42.16 16.93 -17.92
CA THR A 340 41.86 18.13 -17.14
C THR A 340 42.94 18.48 -16.10
N PRO A 341 43.10 19.76 -15.68
CA PRO A 341 42.36 20.94 -16.12
C PRO A 341 42.66 21.31 -17.58
N GLN A 342 41.61 21.50 -18.38
CA GLN A 342 41.72 21.67 -19.83
C GLN A 342 40.87 22.83 -20.35
N ILE A 343 41.39 23.52 -21.38
CA ILE A 343 40.72 24.63 -22.05
C ILE A 343 40.46 24.27 -23.51
N ALA A 344 39.23 23.86 -23.80
CA ALA A 344 38.78 23.57 -25.15
C ALA A 344 38.38 24.85 -25.91
N LYS A 345 38.45 24.79 -27.25
CA LYS A 345 38.12 25.90 -28.15
C LYS A 345 37.10 25.50 -29.24
N PRO A 346 35.92 24.96 -28.88
CA PRO A 346 34.91 24.52 -29.85
C PRO A 346 34.32 25.68 -30.67
N VAL A 347 33.97 25.38 -31.92
CA VAL A 347 33.23 26.30 -32.80
C VAL A 347 31.77 26.43 -32.36
N ARG A 348 31.01 27.41 -32.87
CA ARG A 348 29.58 27.57 -32.56
C ARG A 348 28.80 26.25 -32.73
N GLY A 349 27.99 25.86 -31.75
CA GLY A 349 27.22 24.60 -31.81
C GLY A 349 26.77 24.05 -30.46
N LYS A 350 26.17 22.85 -30.50
CA LYS A 350 25.81 22.06 -29.30
C LYS A 350 26.89 20.99 -29.04
N TYR A 351 27.23 20.79 -27.77
CA TYR A 351 28.28 19.86 -27.35
C TYR A 351 27.88 19.00 -26.16
N ARG A 352 28.05 17.69 -26.32
CA ARG A 352 28.10 16.68 -25.27
C ARG A 352 29.54 16.61 -24.74
N LEU A 353 29.72 17.11 -23.52
CA LEU A 353 30.92 16.95 -22.71
C LEU A 353 30.87 15.60 -22.00
N GLU A 354 31.97 14.85 -22.06
CA GLU A 354 32.19 13.65 -21.26
C GLU A 354 33.54 13.74 -20.55
N LEU A 355 33.57 13.35 -19.27
CA LEU A 355 34.76 13.26 -18.44
C LEU A 355 34.91 11.83 -17.94
N SER A 356 36.07 11.21 -18.14
CA SER A 356 36.36 9.85 -17.64
C SER A 356 37.74 9.77 -16.97
N LYS A 357 37.88 8.91 -15.96
CA LYS A 357 39.15 8.69 -15.25
C LYS A 357 39.18 7.29 -14.62
N GLU A 358 40.32 6.61 -14.67
CA GLU A 358 40.45 5.23 -14.15
C GLU A 358 40.06 5.14 -12.66
N GLY A 359 39.06 4.32 -12.36
CA GLY A 359 38.50 4.17 -11.00
C GLY A 359 37.43 5.20 -10.60
N TRP A 360 36.97 6.05 -11.52
CA TRP A 360 35.94 7.08 -11.28
C TRP A 360 34.75 6.92 -12.25
N LYS A 361 33.55 7.30 -11.79
CA LYS A 361 32.32 7.30 -12.60
C LYS A 361 32.43 8.40 -13.67
N PRO A 362 32.02 8.13 -14.93
CA PRO A 362 32.05 9.15 -15.98
C PRO A 362 31.00 10.24 -15.71
N VAL A 363 31.32 11.48 -16.04
CA VAL A 363 30.40 12.63 -15.94
C VAL A 363 30.08 13.15 -17.33
N ILE A 364 28.79 13.24 -17.65
CA ILE A 364 28.29 13.71 -18.95
C ILE A 364 27.48 15.00 -18.74
N ARG A 365 27.68 16.00 -19.60
CA ARG A 365 26.93 17.27 -19.64
C ARG A 365 26.67 17.69 -21.07
N GLU A 366 25.60 18.43 -21.31
CA GLU A 366 25.33 19.08 -22.60
C GLU A 366 25.35 20.60 -22.44
N PHE A 367 25.88 21.31 -23.44
CA PHE A 367 25.92 22.77 -23.46
C PHE A 367 25.96 23.33 -24.89
N ASP A 368 25.48 24.56 -25.04
CA ASP A 368 25.57 25.34 -26.29
C ASP A 368 26.72 26.35 -26.17
N ILE A 369 27.50 26.53 -27.23
CA ILE A 369 28.58 27.53 -27.30
C ILE A 369 28.37 28.51 -28.46
N ARG A 370 28.55 29.80 -28.18
CA ARG A 370 28.49 30.91 -29.15
C ARG A 370 29.91 31.44 -29.44
N PRO A 371 30.14 32.10 -30.59
CA PRO A 371 31.42 32.76 -30.89
C PRO A 371 31.86 33.70 -29.77
N SER A 372 33.15 33.66 -29.40
CA SER A 372 33.75 34.46 -28.32
C SER A 372 33.15 34.28 -26.90
N GLN A 373 32.12 33.45 -26.72
CA GLN A 373 31.59 33.12 -25.40
C GLN A 373 32.64 32.36 -24.57
N THR A 374 32.66 32.60 -23.26
CA THR A 374 33.35 31.72 -22.30
C THR A 374 32.31 30.91 -21.53
N VAL A 375 32.49 29.59 -21.47
CA VAL A 375 31.76 28.69 -20.57
C VAL A 375 32.78 28.11 -19.61
N ASP A 376 32.56 28.28 -18.31
CA ASP A 376 33.43 27.76 -17.27
C ASP A 376 32.62 26.81 -16.38
N PHE A 377 33.02 25.54 -16.34
CA PHE A 377 32.35 24.54 -15.52
C PHE A 377 32.84 24.53 -14.06
N GLY A 378 33.81 25.40 -13.71
CA GLY A 378 34.46 25.38 -12.41
C GLY A 378 35.21 24.05 -12.19
N THR A 379 35.10 23.50 -10.97
CA THR A 379 35.72 22.22 -10.60
C THR A 379 34.66 21.14 -10.40
N ILE A 380 34.57 20.22 -11.36
CA ILE A 380 33.67 19.06 -11.30
C ILE A 380 34.29 18.00 -10.41
N ARG A 381 33.69 17.74 -9.24
CA ARG A 381 34.05 16.59 -8.39
C ARG A 381 33.60 15.29 -9.04
N LEU A 382 34.50 14.32 -9.12
CA LEU A 382 34.23 12.99 -9.62
C LEU A 382 33.89 12.04 -8.47
N GLU A 383 33.02 11.07 -8.73
CA GLU A 383 32.76 9.95 -7.81
C GLU A 383 33.59 8.73 -8.18
N ARG A 384 33.91 7.87 -7.19
CA ARG A 384 34.65 6.62 -7.46
C ARG A 384 33.74 5.53 -7.99
N ILE A 385 34.30 4.61 -8.79
CA ILE A 385 33.63 3.35 -9.14
C ILE A 385 33.50 2.51 -7.86
N ASP A 386 32.27 2.10 -7.56
CA ASP A 386 31.97 1.24 -6.42
C ASP A 386 32.35 -0.23 -6.73
N GLY A 387 32.77 -0.96 -5.71
CA GLY A 387 33.11 -2.38 -5.77
C GLY A 387 32.33 -3.18 -4.73
N LYS A 388 32.21 -4.49 -4.93
CA LYS A 388 31.30 -5.33 -4.12
C LYS A 388 32.04 -6.10 -3.03
N LEU A 389 31.44 -6.17 -1.85
CA LEU A 389 31.86 -7.04 -0.75
C LEU A 389 30.80 -8.13 -0.54
N ALA A 390 31.14 -9.39 -0.78
CA ALA A 390 30.36 -10.55 -0.35
C ALA A 390 30.89 -11.07 0.98
N LEU A 391 30.01 -11.27 1.97
CA LEU A 391 30.42 -11.56 3.34
C LEU A 391 29.54 -12.65 3.97
N THR A 392 30.17 -13.73 4.47
CA THR A 392 29.50 -14.89 5.07
C THR A 392 30.04 -15.22 6.47
N THR A 393 29.26 -15.92 7.30
CA THR A 393 29.73 -16.42 8.60
C THR A 393 29.24 -17.83 8.92
N ARG A 394 29.96 -18.49 9.85
CA ARG A 394 29.50 -19.69 10.57
C ARG A 394 29.38 -19.36 12.07
N PRO A 395 28.18 -19.47 12.69
CA PRO A 395 26.87 -19.59 12.04
C PRO A 395 26.52 -18.36 11.17
N THR A 396 25.55 -18.51 10.29
CA THR A 396 24.96 -17.44 9.45
C THR A 396 24.13 -16.44 10.27
N ASP A 397 23.61 -15.38 9.65
CA ASP A 397 22.83 -14.30 10.28
C ASP A 397 23.65 -13.58 11.39
N ALA A 398 24.87 -13.16 11.05
CA ALA A 398 25.66 -12.25 11.87
C ALA A 398 25.46 -10.80 11.38
N THR A 399 25.22 -9.88 12.31
CA THR A 399 25.15 -8.44 12.07
C THR A 399 26.49 -7.92 11.57
N VAL A 400 26.46 -7.20 10.44
CA VAL A 400 27.63 -6.61 9.79
C VAL A 400 27.66 -5.11 10.05
N MET A 401 28.78 -4.63 10.58
CA MET A 401 29.13 -3.22 10.65
C MET A 401 30.42 -2.97 9.87
N ILE A 402 30.50 -1.88 9.12
CA ILE A 402 31.65 -1.50 8.29
C ILE A 402 31.98 -0.04 8.59
N ASP A 403 33.21 0.21 9.04
CA ASP A 403 33.66 1.51 9.58
C ASP A 403 32.69 2.11 10.61
N GLY A 404 32.10 1.23 11.45
CA GLY A 404 31.11 1.61 12.46
C GLY A 404 29.66 1.73 11.96
N SER A 405 29.42 1.78 10.64
CA SER A 405 28.07 1.86 10.06
C SER A 405 27.46 0.47 9.87
N PHE A 406 26.19 0.26 10.23
CA PHE A 406 25.47 -1.00 9.94
C PHE A 406 25.25 -1.20 8.43
N ARG A 407 25.46 -2.43 7.93
CA ARG A 407 25.37 -2.79 6.50
C ARG A 407 24.65 -4.13 6.24
N GLY A 408 23.73 -4.55 7.12
CA GLY A 408 22.94 -5.78 6.95
C GLY A 408 23.44 -6.97 7.76
N ARG A 409 23.09 -8.19 7.33
CA ARG A 409 23.45 -9.45 8.02
C ARG A 409 23.89 -10.54 7.05
N THR A 410 24.80 -11.40 7.47
CA THR A 410 25.38 -12.44 6.61
C THR A 410 24.40 -13.59 6.27
N PRO A 411 24.42 -14.15 5.04
CA PRO A 411 25.22 -13.73 3.90
C PRO A 411 24.72 -12.41 3.28
N VAL A 412 25.62 -11.48 2.98
CA VAL A 412 25.29 -10.17 2.40
C VAL A 412 26.23 -9.81 1.26
N LYS A 413 25.72 -9.04 0.29
CA LYS A 413 26.52 -8.33 -0.73
C LYS A 413 26.32 -6.82 -0.53
N ILE A 414 27.41 -6.05 -0.49
CA ILE A 414 27.39 -4.61 -0.17
C ILE A 414 28.26 -3.86 -1.19
N ASP A 415 27.72 -2.81 -1.80
CA ASP A 415 28.47 -1.87 -2.62
C ASP A 415 29.24 -0.87 -1.74
N LEU A 416 30.53 -0.70 -2.04
CA LEU A 416 31.48 0.10 -1.27
C LEU A 416 32.51 0.78 -2.20
N VAL A 417 32.91 2.01 -1.87
CA VAL A 417 33.95 2.75 -2.61
C VAL A 417 35.23 1.91 -2.76
N SER A 418 35.69 1.74 -3.99
CA SER A 418 36.82 0.86 -4.32
C SER A 418 38.21 1.48 -4.10
N LYS A 419 39.22 0.59 -4.04
CA LYS A 419 40.60 0.85 -3.60
C LYS A 419 40.69 1.42 -2.16
N LYS A 420 39.61 1.33 -1.36
CA LYS A 420 39.58 1.66 0.08
C LYS A 420 39.63 0.41 0.96
N THR A 421 40.34 0.51 2.07
CA THR A 421 40.37 -0.46 3.17
C THR A 421 39.30 -0.11 4.22
N TYR A 422 38.57 -1.12 4.71
CA TYR A 422 37.49 -0.96 5.70
C TYR A 422 37.69 -1.91 6.90
N ARG A 423 37.22 -1.48 8.08
CA ARG A 423 37.12 -2.33 9.28
C ARG A 423 35.72 -2.93 9.37
N ILE A 424 35.62 -4.24 9.22
CA ILE A 424 34.39 -5.03 9.31
C ILE A 424 34.29 -5.61 10.73
N SER A 425 33.19 -5.32 11.42
CA SER A 425 32.85 -5.89 12.73
C SER A 425 31.64 -6.81 12.59
N LEU A 426 31.81 -8.06 12.99
CA LEU A 426 30.81 -9.13 12.95
C LEU A 426 30.29 -9.41 14.36
N THR A 427 28.97 -9.43 14.54
CA THR A 427 28.35 -9.75 15.84
C THR A 427 27.12 -10.65 15.68
N LYS A 428 26.97 -11.68 16.52
CA LYS A 428 25.75 -12.49 16.62
C LYS A 428 25.41 -12.77 18.09
N PRO A 429 24.14 -12.67 18.53
CA PRO A 429 23.77 -12.96 19.93
C PRO A 429 24.18 -14.37 20.37
N GLY A 430 24.93 -14.48 21.47
CA GLY A 430 25.47 -15.75 21.96
C GLY A 430 26.86 -16.10 21.46
N TYR A 431 27.51 -15.22 20.68
CA TYR A 431 28.83 -15.39 20.10
C TYR A 431 29.71 -14.16 20.34
N ALA A 432 31.02 -14.35 20.38
CA ALA A 432 31.97 -13.24 20.51
C ALA A 432 31.97 -12.33 19.25
N ARG A 433 32.20 -11.02 19.46
CA ARG A 433 32.49 -10.08 18.35
C ARG A 433 33.79 -10.48 17.66
N LYS A 434 33.81 -10.42 16.33
CA LYS A 434 35.01 -10.67 15.51
C LYS A 434 35.23 -9.50 14.56
N GLU A 435 36.47 -9.03 14.49
CA GLU A 435 36.85 -7.95 13.57
C GLU A 435 37.74 -8.46 12.46
N ILE A 436 37.59 -7.89 11.27
CA ILE A 436 38.29 -8.23 10.04
C ILE A 436 38.59 -6.93 9.28
N ILE A 437 39.71 -6.87 8.58
CA ILE A 437 40.04 -5.75 7.69
C ILE A 437 40.01 -6.27 6.24
N ALA A 438 39.38 -5.52 5.34
CA ALA A 438 39.28 -5.89 3.92
C ALA A 438 39.41 -4.66 3.01
N THR A 439 40.11 -4.82 1.89
CA THR A 439 40.29 -3.79 0.86
C THR A 439 39.41 -4.13 -0.34
N ILE A 440 38.56 -3.19 -0.76
CA ILE A 440 37.57 -3.44 -1.81
C ILE A 440 38.17 -3.21 -3.19
N LYS A 441 38.23 -4.26 -4.01
CA LYS A 441 38.61 -4.16 -5.42
C LYS A 441 37.56 -3.37 -6.24
N PRO A 442 37.95 -2.61 -7.29
CA PRO A 442 37.01 -2.05 -8.25
C PRO A 442 36.33 -3.16 -9.07
N ILE A 443 35.04 -3.00 -9.38
CA ILE A 443 34.22 -3.85 -10.29
C ILE A 443 34.00 -5.30 -9.81
N GLU A 444 35.03 -5.97 -9.29
CA GLU A 444 34.98 -7.32 -8.72
C GLU A 444 34.15 -7.41 -7.42
N THR A 445 33.76 -8.64 -7.06
CA THR A 445 33.22 -8.97 -5.74
C THR A 445 34.31 -9.56 -4.84
N THR A 446 34.80 -8.74 -3.90
CA THR A 446 35.71 -9.16 -2.82
C THR A 446 34.93 -10.08 -1.86
N THR A 447 35.42 -11.30 -1.59
CA THR A 447 34.69 -12.28 -0.76
C THR A 447 35.39 -12.54 0.58
N VAL A 448 34.63 -12.51 1.68
CA VAL A 448 35.12 -12.72 3.05
C VAL A 448 34.22 -13.72 3.79
N SER A 449 34.82 -14.66 4.52
CA SER A 449 34.11 -15.72 5.26
C SER A 449 34.70 -15.87 6.67
N ALA A 450 33.86 -15.97 7.70
CA ALA A 450 34.34 -15.98 9.08
C ALA A 450 33.54 -16.83 10.07
N GLU A 451 34.23 -17.67 10.84
CA GLU A 451 33.65 -18.40 11.96
C GLU A 451 33.63 -17.56 13.25
N LEU A 452 32.55 -17.68 14.03
CA LEU A 452 32.32 -16.97 15.30
C LEU A 452 32.31 -17.97 16.48
N SER A 453 33.10 -17.70 17.52
CA SER A 453 33.18 -18.55 18.71
C SER A 453 31.98 -18.34 19.64
N PRO A 454 31.31 -19.40 20.14
CA PRO A 454 30.18 -19.27 21.07
C PRO A 454 30.64 -18.76 22.43
N GLU A 455 29.85 -17.87 23.02
CA GLU A 455 30.16 -17.20 24.28
C GLU A 455 29.15 -17.60 25.36
N PHE A 456 29.61 -17.85 26.60
CA PHE A 456 28.79 -18.39 27.68
C PHE A 456 28.71 -17.45 28.90
N GLY A 457 27.56 -17.48 29.57
CA GLY A 457 27.34 -16.90 30.90
C GLY A 457 26.85 -17.95 31.90
N VAL A 458 26.80 -17.56 33.18
CA VAL A 458 26.34 -18.43 34.28
C VAL A 458 24.97 -17.94 34.77
N VAL A 459 24.04 -18.87 34.95
CA VAL A 459 22.72 -18.63 35.53
C VAL A 459 22.57 -19.44 36.81
N PHE A 460 22.23 -18.78 37.91
CA PHE A 460 21.79 -19.43 39.14
C PHE A 460 20.27 -19.35 39.22
N LEU A 461 19.59 -20.46 38.92
CA LEU A 461 18.14 -20.58 39.08
C LEU A 461 17.85 -21.00 40.53
N LYS A 462 16.91 -20.31 41.19
CA LYS A 462 16.40 -20.66 42.51
C LYS A 462 14.87 -20.64 42.48
N THR A 463 14.23 -21.66 43.03
CA THR A 463 12.77 -21.80 42.96
C THR A 463 12.11 -21.67 44.32
N ARG A 464 10.92 -21.06 44.35
CA ARG A 464 10.01 -21.04 45.48
C ARG A 464 8.65 -21.61 45.04
N PRO A 465 8.16 -22.69 45.68
CA PRO A 465 8.84 -23.53 46.67
C PRO A 465 10.06 -24.28 46.11
N SER A 466 10.83 -24.91 46.99
CA SER A 466 11.86 -25.89 46.64
C SER A 466 11.26 -27.17 46.06
N GLY A 467 12.07 -27.99 45.40
CA GLY A 467 11.64 -29.29 44.82
C GLY A 467 10.79 -29.15 43.56
N ALA A 468 11.02 -28.12 42.75
CA ALA A 468 10.51 -28.03 41.37
C ALA A 468 11.51 -28.67 40.38
N SER A 469 11.04 -29.13 39.22
CA SER A 469 11.87 -29.65 38.12
C SER A 469 12.03 -28.62 36.99
N LEU A 470 13.07 -28.77 36.17
CA LEU A 470 13.46 -27.82 35.11
C LEU A 470 13.56 -28.48 33.74
N LYS A 471 13.06 -27.77 32.72
CA LYS A 471 13.43 -27.94 31.31
C LYS A 471 14.09 -26.66 30.76
N VAL A 472 15.02 -26.81 29.83
CA VAL A 472 15.67 -25.70 29.09
C VAL A 472 15.60 -26.05 27.60
N GLU A 473 15.02 -25.17 26.79
CA GLU A 473 14.68 -25.44 25.38
C GLU A 473 13.95 -26.79 25.21
N GLY A 474 12.96 -27.07 26.06
CA GLY A 474 12.19 -28.32 26.09
C GLY A 474 12.90 -29.54 26.71
N GLN A 475 14.23 -29.59 26.68
CA GLN A 475 15.03 -30.69 27.22
C GLN A 475 15.04 -30.67 28.76
N ALA A 476 14.82 -31.83 29.40
CA ALA A 476 14.91 -31.96 30.85
C ALA A 476 16.32 -31.69 31.38
N ARG A 477 16.44 -30.95 32.49
CA ARG A 477 17.73 -30.61 33.14
C ARG A 477 17.76 -30.92 34.64
N GLY A 478 16.79 -31.68 35.16
CA GLY A 478 16.78 -32.13 36.56
C GLY A 478 16.15 -31.12 37.54
N PRO A 479 16.62 -31.05 38.81
CA PRO A 479 16.08 -30.14 39.81
C PRO A 479 16.24 -28.66 39.42
N ALA A 480 15.21 -27.84 39.63
CA ALA A 480 15.22 -26.47 39.11
C ALA A 480 16.10 -25.49 39.90
N SER A 481 16.38 -25.73 41.19
CA SER A 481 17.31 -24.89 41.94
C SER A 481 18.76 -25.34 41.69
N GLN A 482 19.41 -24.81 40.65
CA GLN A 482 20.75 -25.23 40.21
C GLN A 482 21.55 -24.11 39.51
N ARG A 483 22.85 -24.38 39.25
CA ARG A 483 23.76 -23.54 38.45
C ARG A 483 23.86 -24.05 37.01
N LEU A 484 23.43 -23.24 36.06
CA LEU A 484 23.44 -23.52 34.62
C LEU A 484 24.57 -22.73 33.92
N ARG A 485 25.23 -23.33 32.93
CA ARG A 485 26.11 -22.65 31.97
C ARG A 485 25.40 -22.59 30.63
N LEU A 486 25.13 -21.38 30.13
CA LEU A 486 24.28 -21.16 28.95
C LEU A 486 24.92 -20.10 28.03
N PRO A 487 24.86 -20.25 26.68
CA PRO A 487 25.32 -19.24 25.73
C PRO A 487 24.71 -17.83 25.96
N THR A 488 25.37 -16.73 25.62
CA THR A 488 24.94 -15.33 25.90
C THR A 488 23.79 -14.79 25.02
N ARG A 489 22.98 -15.71 24.45
CA ARG A 489 21.69 -15.46 23.79
C ARG A 489 20.52 -15.64 24.76
N ARG A 490 19.30 -15.33 24.31
CA ARG A 490 18.06 -15.68 25.03
C ARG A 490 17.83 -17.20 24.95
N HIS A 491 17.43 -17.85 26.04
CA HIS A 491 16.98 -19.25 26.12
C HIS A 491 15.63 -19.32 26.83
N VAL A 492 14.79 -20.29 26.48
CA VAL A 492 13.52 -20.58 27.18
C VAL A 492 13.76 -21.61 28.29
N ILE A 493 13.10 -21.41 29.44
CA ILE A 493 13.08 -22.34 30.56
C ILE A 493 11.64 -22.63 30.99
N GLU A 494 11.40 -23.85 31.47
CA GLU A 494 10.15 -24.27 32.11
C GLU A 494 10.44 -24.83 33.49
N VAL A 495 9.64 -24.44 34.49
CA VAL A 495 9.79 -24.86 35.90
C VAL A 495 8.44 -25.32 36.43
N SER A 496 8.33 -26.59 36.84
CA SER A 496 7.07 -27.19 37.28
C SER A 496 7.17 -27.88 38.65
N LYS A 497 6.03 -27.96 39.36
CA LYS A 497 5.87 -28.71 40.61
C LYS A 497 4.40 -29.10 40.84
N PRO A 498 4.07 -30.31 41.32
CA PRO A 498 2.71 -30.69 41.69
C PRO A 498 2.04 -29.68 42.65
N GLY A 499 0.78 -29.33 42.37
CA GLY A 499 0.00 -28.32 43.11
C GLY A 499 0.27 -26.85 42.73
N TYR A 500 1.22 -26.60 41.83
CA TYR A 500 1.62 -25.27 41.38
C TYR A 500 1.52 -25.16 39.86
N ILE A 501 1.30 -23.94 39.36
CA ILE A 501 1.30 -23.67 37.92
C ILE A 501 2.72 -23.66 37.40
N THR A 502 2.97 -24.41 36.32
CA THR A 502 4.24 -24.43 35.59
C THR A 502 4.59 -23.04 35.08
N TYR A 503 5.70 -22.49 35.57
CA TYR A 503 6.29 -21.26 35.04
C TYR A 503 6.97 -21.57 33.71
N LYS A 504 6.71 -20.77 32.68
CA LYS A 504 7.52 -20.69 31.46
C LYS A 504 8.07 -19.28 31.34
N GLY A 505 9.34 -19.16 30.97
CA GLY A 505 10.00 -17.86 30.87
C GLY A 505 11.30 -17.93 30.08
N SER A 506 12.03 -16.82 30.02
CA SER A 506 13.27 -16.76 29.22
C SER A 506 14.36 -15.93 29.89
N ILE A 507 15.62 -16.36 29.75
CA ILE A 507 16.78 -15.68 30.31
C ILE A 507 17.86 -15.44 29.25
N ARG A 508 18.58 -14.32 29.36
CA ARG A 508 19.78 -14.02 28.55
C ARG A 508 21.01 -13.90 29.47
N PRO A 509 21.89 -14.91 29.52
CA PRO A 509 23.14 -14.85 30.27
C PRO A 509 24.08 -13.76 29.73
N ARG A 510 24.99 -13.27 30.56
CA ARG A 510 26.10 -12.39 30.18
C ARG A 510 27.42 -13.06 30.54
N LYS A 511 28.49 -12.82 29.78
CA LYS A 511 29.85 -13.25 30.11
C LYS A 511 30.37 -12.49 31.32
N GLY A 512 31.20 -13.13 32.14
CA GLY A 512 31.77 -12.57 33.37
C GLY A 512 30.75 -12.39 34.52
N THR A 513 29.50 -12.06 34.23
CA THR A 513 28.44 -11.87 35.23
C THR A 513 27.69 -13.16 35.53
N SER A 514 27.42 -13.42 36.81
CA SER A 514 26.49 -14.47 37.24
C SER A 514 25.07 -13.91 37.36
N THR A 515 24.16 -14.32 36.48
CA THR A 515 22.75 -13.91 36.53
C THR A 515 21.98 -14.79 37.52
N ARG A 516 21.29 -14.20 38.50
CA ARG A 516 20.39 -14.94 39.40
C ARG A 516 18.96 -14.80 38.93
N LEU A 517 18.25 -15.92 38.79
CA LEU A 517 16.83 -15.96 38.45
C LEU A 517 16.06 -16.63 39.58
N ASN A 518 15.11 -15.90 40.18
CA ASN A 518 14.24 -16.40 41.22
C ASN A 518 12.86 -16.68 40.62
N VAL A 519 12.49 -17.94 40.45
CA VAL A 519 11.14 -18.33 39.99
C VAL A 519 10.27 -18.65 41.19
N THR A 520 9.20 -17.88 41.38
CA THR A 520 8.14 -18.20 42.35
C THR A 520 6.95 -18.74 41.58
N LEU A 521 6.57 -19.99 41.85
CA LEU A 521 5.39 -20.60 41.24
C LEU A 521 4.13 -20.16 42.01
N LYS A 522 3.06 -19.73 41.31
CA LYS A 522 1.73 -19.57 41.92
C LYS A 522 1.15 -20.95 42.25
N ARG A 523 0.42 -21.09 43.37
CA ARG A 523 -0.39 -22.30 43.62
C ARG A 523 -1.54 -22.35 42.63
N ALA A 524 -1.98 -23.54 42.26
CA ALA A 524 -3.18 -23.70 41.43
C ALA A 524 -4.40 -23.06 42.10
N ALA A 525 -4.57 -23.25 43.42
CA ALA A 525 -5.68 -22.68 44.20
C ALA A 525 -5.74 -21.14 44.18
N ASP A 526 -4.62 -20.44 44.05
CA ASP A 526 -4.61 -18.97 44.01
C ASP A 526 -5.12 -18.44 42.66
N VAL A 527 -4.80 -19.14 41.55
CA VAL A 527 -5.35 -18.80 40.23
C VAL A 527 -6.78 -19.33 40.05
N LEU A 528 -7.17 -20.43 40.71
CA LEU A 528 -8.59 -20.80 40.81
C LEU A 528 -9.41 -19.77 41.61
N ARG A 529 -8.78 -18.98 42.48
CA ARG A 529 -9.39 -17.83 43.20
C ARG A 529 -9.41 -16.55 42.36
N GLU A 530 -8.47 -16.37 41.43
CA GLU A 530 -8.57 -15.37 40.36
C GLU A 530 -9.71 -15.74 39.37
N ASN A 531 -9.89 -17.05 39.11
CA ASN A 531 -10.90 -17.58 38.19
C ASN A 531 -12.29 -17.79 38.80
N SER A 532 -12.48 -17.86 40.13
CA SER A 532 -13.83 -17.95 40.73
C SER A 532 -14.71 -16.74 40.39
N ARG A 533 -14.07 -15.57 40.23
CA ARG A 533 -14.69 -14.33 39.75
C ARG A 533 -15.10 -14.38 38.27
N ARG A 534 -14.76 -15.45 37.54
CA ARG A 534 -15.14 -15.71 36.14
C ARG A 534 -16.12 -16.89 36.08
N SER A 535 -16.96 -16.93 35.05
CA SER A 535 -17.80 -18.08 34.74
C SER A 535 -17.05 -19.09 33.88
N VAL A 536 -17.27 -20.38 34.13
CA VAL A 536 -17.04 -21.48 33.20
C VAL A 536 -18.40 -21.87 32.65
N GLU A 537 -18.50 -22.17 31.36
CA GLU A 537 -19.77 -22.59 30.72
C GLU A 537 -19.76 -24.11 30.46
N THR A 538 -20.91 -24.77 30.62
CA THR A 538 -21.11 -26.16 30.18
C THR A 538 -21.12 -26.26 28.66
N ARG A 539 -21.09 -27.48 28.12
CA ARG A 539 -21.40 -27.71 26.69
C ARG A 539 -22.77 -27.20 26.26
N LEU A 540 -23.69 -26.94 27.19
CA LEU A 540 -25.03 -26.40 26.93
C LEU A 540 -25.14 -24.88 27.21
N GLY A 541 -24.03 -24.22 27.58
CA GLY A 541 -23.98 -22.78 27.87
C GLY A 541 -24.37 -22.39 29.29
N ASP A 542 -24.52 -23.34 30.22
CA ASP A 542 -24.90 -23.03 31.61
C ASP A 542 -23.70 -22.47 32.36
N LYS A 543 -23.84 -21.30 33.01
CA LYS A 543 -22.74 -20.63 33.72
C LYS A 543 -22.52 -21.22 35.10
N ILE A 544 -21.27 -21.56 35.40
CA ILE A 544 -20.84 -22.21 36.64
C ILE A 544 -19.64 -21.45 37.22
N ARG A 545 -19.64 -21.25 38.54
CA ARG A 545 -18.54 -20.65 39.30
C ARG A 545 -17.73 -21.71 40.02
N ILE A 546 -16.41 -21.53 40.04
CA ILE A 546 -15.49 -22.38 40.79
C ILE A 546 -15.43 -21.89 42.23
N VAL A 547 -15.66 -22.77 43.19
CA VAL A 547 -15.44 -22.51 44.62
C VAL A 547 -14.12 -23.19 45.04
N PRO A 548 -13.02 -22.44 45.17
CA PRO A 548 -11.69 -23.01 45.37
C PRO A 548 -11.47 -23.44 46.81
N ILE A 549 -11.37 -24.75 47.02
CA ILE A 549 -10.90 -25.37 48.25
C ILE A 549 -9.41 -25.71 48.07
N ASP A 550 -8.53 -24.90 48.65
CA ASP A 550 -7.13 -25.30 48.87
C ASP A 550 -7.10 -26.36 49.99
N GLY A 551 -6.35 -27.45 49.79
CA GLY A 551 -6.14 -28.54 50.75
C GLY A 551 -7.39 -28.90 51.56
N ALA A 552 -7.32 -28.69 52.88
CA ALA A 552 -8.49 -28.69 53.75
C ALA A 552 -8.93 -27.24 54.05
N LEU A 553 -10.25 -27.01 54.07
CA LEU A 553 -10.87 -25.75 54.47
C LEU A 553 -11.91 -25.98 55.57
N ARG A 554 -11.74 -25.33 56.72
CA ARG A 554 -12.66 -25.40 57.86
C ARG A 554 -13.55 -24.17 57.95
N PHE A 555 -14.84 -24.40 58.15
CA PHE A 555 -15.86 -23.38 58.45
C PHE A 555 -16.89 -23.93 59.46
N ASN A 556 -17.85 -23.12 59.90
CA ASN A 556 -18.94 -23.56 60.78
C ASN A 556 -20.30 -23.46 60.07
N MET A 557 -21.04 -24.56 60.07
CA MET A 557 -22.37 -24.64 59.49
C MET A 557 -23.44 -24.19 60.50
N GLY A 558 -24.65 -23.84 60.03
CA GLY A 558 -25.76 -23.40 60.88
C GLY A 558 -25.62 -22.02 61.53
N ALA A 559 -26.38 -21.76 62.60
CA ALA A 559 -26.55 -20.45 63.21
C ALA A 559 -26.26 -20.46 64.73
N SER A 560 -25.74 -19.34 65.25
CA SER A 560 -25.50 -19.16 66.68
C SER A 560 -26.82 -19.14 67.47
N ARG A 561 -26.84 -19.68 68.70
CA ARG A 561 -28.02 -19.59 69.59
C ARG A 561 -28.48 -18.15 69.90
N ARG A 562 -27.63 -17.15 69.67
CA ARG A 562 -27.95 -15.71 69.82
C ARG A 562 -28.36 -15.01 68.51
N GLU A 563 -28.46 -15.74 67.39
CA GLU A 563 -28.81 -15.18 66.09
C GLU A 563 -30.34 -15.00 65.96
N ALA A 564 -30.82 -13.75 66.00
CA ALA A 564 -32.25 -13.45 65.86
C ALA A 564 -32.82 -14.01 64.55
N GLY A 565 -33.92 -14.76 64.65
CA GLY A 565 -34.55 -15.49 63.54
C GLY A 565 -34.18 -16.98 63.44
N ARG A 566 -33.23 -17.50 64.23
CA ARG A 566 -32.79 -18.90 64.17
C ARG A 566 -33.86 -19.91 64.59
N ARG A 567 -34.12 -20.94 63.77
CA ARG A 567 -34.92 -22.14 64.13
C ARG A 567 -34.06 -23.21 64.83
N SER A 568 -34.70 -24.17 65.50
CA SER A 568 -34.04 -25.22 66.30
C SER A 568 -33.06 -26.08 65.49
N ASN A 569 -33.47 -26.49 64.29
CA ASN A 569 -32.77 -27.36 63.32
C ASN A 569 -31.47 -26.78 62.73
N GLU A 570 -31.15 -25.51 62.98
CA GLU A 570 -29.95 -24.81 62.49
C GLU A 570 -28.80 -24.87 63.51
N ALA A 571 -28.45 -26.06 64.02
CA ALA A 571 -27.36 -26.18 65.01
C ALA A 571 -26.00 -25.76 64.43
N PHE A 572 -25.13 -25.23 65.29
CA PHE A 572 -23.82 -24.72 64.91
C PHE A 572 -22.75 -25.79 65.11
N TYR A 573 -22.10 -26.23 64.03
CA TYR A 573 -21.07 -27.30 64.07
C TYR A 573 -19.98 -27.11 63.02
N PRO A 574 -18.76 -27.62 63.25
CA PRO A 574 -17.63 -27.42 62.33
C PRO A 574 -17.64 -28.44 61.17
N VAL A 575 -17.30 -27.95 59.98
CA VAL A 575 -17.19 -28.72 58.73
C VAL A 575 -15.82 -28.51 58.11
N GLU A 576 -15.24 -29.55 57.51
CA GLU A 576 -14.03 -29.51 56.69
C GLU A 576 -14.31 -29.98 55.26
N LEU A 577 -14.20 -29.10 54.28
CA LEU A 577 -14.21 -29.46 52.85
C LEU A 577 -12.78 -29.72 52.38
N THR A 578 -12.60 -30.71 51.49
CA THR A 578 -11.29 -31.07 50.91
C THR A 578 -11.23 -30.97 49.38
N LYS A 579 -12.39 -30.85 48.72
CA LYS A 579 -12.49 -30.88 47.25
C LYS A 579 -12.95 -29.52 46.74
N SER A 580 -12.19 -28.95 45.79
CA SER A 580 -12.69 -27.81 45.02
C SER A 580 -13.90 -28.25 44.19
N PHE A 581 -14.97 -27.47 44.22
CA PHE A 581 -16.20 -27.75 43.49
C PHE A 581 -16.56 -26.58 42.56
N MET A 582 -17.46 -26.86 41.64
CA MET A 582 -18.10 -25.92 40.74
C MET A 582 -19.59 -25.90 41.09
N ILE A 583 -20.23 -24.74 41.07
CA ILE A 583 -21.65 -24.55 41.39
C ILE A 583 -22.26 -23.50 40.44
N GLY A 584 -23.50 -23.69 39.99
CA GLY A 584 -24.18 -22.82 39.03
C GLY A 584 -24.19 -21.37 39.49
N GLU A 585 -23.87 -20.43 38.59
CA GLU A 585 -23.97 -18.99 38.86
C GLU A 585 -25.40 -18.63 39.27
N THR A 586 -26.38 -19.31 38.69
CA THR A 586 -27.81 -19.22 38.97
C THR A 586 -28.40 -20.59 39.28
N GLU A 587 -29.67 -20.60 39.66
CA GLU A 587 -30.57 -21.74 39.48
C GLU A 587 -30.63 -22.19 38.01
N VAL A 588 -31.11 -23.41 37.78
CA VAL A 588 -31.46 -23.91 36.43
C VAL A 588 -32.72 -23.19 35.96
N THR A 589 -32.74 -22.69 34.73
CA THR A 589 -33.91 -22.00 34.15
C THR A 589 -34.94 -22.95 33.55
N ASN A 590 -36.14 -22.44 33.31
CA ASN A 590 -37.17 -23.15 32.54
C ASN A 590 -36.65 -23.60 31.15
N ALA A 591 -35.95 -22.73 30.41
CA ALA A 591 -35.41 -23.09 29.10
C ALA A 591 -34.34 -24.19 29.18
N GLN A 592 -33.45 -24.14 30.18
CA GLN A 592 -32.47 -25.19 30.42
C GLN A 592 -33.16 -26.53 30.74
N TYR A 593 -34.13 -26.51 31.67
CA TYR A 593 -34.84 -27.72 32.09
C TYR A 593 -35.70 -28.32 30.97
N ARG A 594 -36.28 -27.52 30.06
CA ARG A 594 -37.02 -28.03 28.91
C ARG A 594 -36.16 -28.78 27.88
N ARG A 595 -34.84 -28.58 27.86
CA ARG A 595 -33.93 -29.41 27.04
C ARG A 595 -33.90 -30.88 27.50
N PHE A 596 -34.19 -31.12 28.78
CA PHE A 596 -34.38 -32.46 29.35
C PHE A 596 -35.86 -32.91 29.29
N ARG A 597 -36.79 -31.99 29.58
CA ARG A 597 -38.23 -32.27 29.67
C ARG A 597 -39.05 -31.16 29.02
N GLU A 598 -39.14 -31.20 27.69
CA GLU A 598 -39.78 -30.21 26.82
C GLU A 598 -41.13 -29.69 27.35
N LYS A 599 -42.01 -30.60 27.79
CA LYS A 599 -43.37 -30.29 28.26
C LYS A 599 -43.43 -29.79 29.72
N HIS A 600 -42.32 -29.33 30.30
CA HIS A 600 -42.31 -28.78 31.66
C HIS A 600 -42.96 -27.40 31.74
N ASN A 601 -43.83 -27.22 32.74
CA ASN A 601 -44.46 -25.96 33.07
C ASN A 601 -44.35 -25.69 34.57
N SER A 602 -43.65 -24.60 34.93
CA SER A 602 -43.43 -24.18 36.33
C SER A 602 -44.65 -23.52 36.98
N GLY A 603 -45.62 -23.06 36.18
CA GLY A 603 -46.88 -22.43 36.63
C GLY A 603 -47.09 -20.99 36.13
N THR A 604 -48.29 -20.46 36.33
CA THR A 604 -48.70 -19.13 35.84
C THR A 604 -47.85 -17.99 36.42
N GLY A 605 -47.09 -17.31 35.56
CA GLY A 605 -46.12 -16.27 35.95
C GLY A 605 -44.78 -16.80 36.51
N LEU A 606 -44.51 -18.10 36.38
CA LEU A 606 -43.28 -18.77 36.84
C LEU A 606 -42.56 -19.52 35.69
N ASN A 607 -43.11 -19.48 34.49
CA ASN A 607 -42.75 -20.36 33.36
C ASN A 607 -41.97 -19.66 32.23
N GLY A 608 -41.53 -18.43 32.43
CA GLY A 608 -40.69 -17.71 31.46
C GLY A 608 -39.31 -18.34 31.32
N ASP A 609 -38.73 -18.32 30.13
CA ASP A 609 -37.55 -19.10 29.76
C ASP A 609 -36.29 -18.80 30.57
N LEU A 610 -36.16 -17.56 31.06
CA LEU A 610 -35.08 -17.13 31.95
C LEU A 610 -35.43 -17.19 33.45
N GLN A 611 -36.69 -17.43 33.82
CA GLN A 611 -37.06 -17.66 35.23
C GLN A 611 -36.50 -19.01 35.70
N PRO A 612 -36.20 -19.18 37.01
CA PRO A 612 -35.77 -20.46 37.57
C PRO A 612 -36.85 -21.52 37.36
N VAL A 613 -36.43 -22.75 37.11
CA VAL A 613 -37.33 -23.89 37.07
C VAL A 613 -37.84 -24.16 38.49
N VAL A 614 -39.16 -24.13 38.66
CA VAL A 614 -39.83 -24.46 39.93
C VAL A 614 -40.93 -25.49 39.67
N SER A 615 -41.65 -25.90 40.71
CA SER A 615 -42.65 -26.98 40.61
C SER A 615 -42.04 -28.32 40.14
N VAL A 616 -40.78 -28.58 40.52
CA VAL A 616 -40.04 -29.85 40.31
C VAL A 616 -39.77 -30.55 41.65
N THR A 617 -39.76 -31.88 41.65
CA THR A 617 -39.34 -32.67 42.82
C THR A 617 -37.81 -32.78 42.91
N TRP A 618 -37.30 -33.24 44.05
CA TRP A 618 -35.88 -33.57 44.19
C TRP A 618 -35.44 -34.65 43.18
N ASP A 619 -36.28 -35.67 42.96
CA ASP A 619 -36.04 -36.73 41.97
C ASP A 619 -36.06 -36.20 40.52
N ASP A 620 -36.93 -35.24 40.20
CA ASP A 620 -36.94 -34.55 38.89
C ASP A 620 -35.62 -33.79 38.63
N ALA A 621 -35.08 -33.13 39.66
CA ALA A 621 -33.81 -32.42 39.59
C ALA A 621 -32.62 -33.40 39.46
N ALA A 622 -32.59 -34.46 40.26
CA ALA A 622 -31.56 -35.49 40.21
C ALA A 622 -31.52 -36.22 38.83
N ARG A 623 -32.68 -36.44 38.19
CA ARG A 623 -32.72 -36.96 36.80
C ARG A 623 -32.16 -35.96 35.77
N TYR A 624 -32.52 -34.67 35.86
CA TYR A 624 -31.92 -33.62 35.02
C TYR A 624 -30.39 -33.59 35.14
N LEU A 625 -29.86 -33.73 36.36
CA LEU A 625 -28.43 -33.69 36.62
C LEU A 625 -27.68 -34.91 36.07
N ASN A 626 -28.28 -36.10 36.13
CA ASN A 626 -27.77 -37.27 35.43
C ASN A 626 -27.80 -37.10 33.90
N TRP A 627 -28.89 -36.57 33.34
CA TRP A 627 -28.99 -36.26 31.90
C TRP A 627 -27.94 -35.24 31.44
N LEU A 628 -27.69 -34.19 32.23
CA LEU A 628 -26.66 -33.18 31.97
C LEU A 628 -25.25 -33.80 32.04
N SER A 629 -25.03 -34.74 32.98
CA SER A 629 -23.79 -35.52 33.06
C SER A 629 -23.56 -36.34 31.79
N GLN A 630 -24.61 -36.96 31.25
CA GLN A 630 -24.55 -37.71 30.00
C GLN A 630 -24.16 -36.82 28.81
N GLN A 631 -24.69 -35.59 28.69
CA GLN A 631 -24.33 -34.66 27.61
C GLN A 631 -22.84 -34.27 27.63
N GLU A 632 -22.19 -34.31 28.80
CA GLU A 632 -20.76 -34.03 28.95
C GLU A 632 -19.83 -35.27 28.92
N ASN A 633 -20.38 -36.49 28.79
CA ASN A 633 -19.66 -37.75 29.00
C ASN A 633 -19.04 -37.87 30.42
N LEU A 634 -19.76 -37.39 31.43
CA LEU A 634 -19.41 -37.52 32.85
C LEU A 634 -20.11 -38.74 33.46
N PRO A 635 -19.54 -39.38 34.50
CA PRO A 635 -20.24 -40.41 35.25
C PRO A 635 -21.51 -39.83 35.90
N PRO A 636 -22.62 -40.58 36.00
CA PRO A 636 -23.80 -40.13 36.74
C PRO A 636 -23.46 -39.88 38.21
N ALA A 637 -24.23 -39.03 38.87
CA ALA A 637 -24.12 -38.78 40.31
C ALA A 637 -25.20 -39.49 41.13
N TYR A 638 -26.30 -39.89 40.48
CA TYR A 638 -27.42 -40.60 41.09
C TYR A 638 -27.67 -41.93 40.39
N ARG A 639 -28.30 -42.87 41.09
CA ARG A 639 -28.92 -44.08 40.52
C ARG A 639 -30.42 -44.07 40.83
N GLU A 640 -31.22 -44.75 40.03
CA GLU A 640 -32.67 -44.82 40.24
C GLU A 640 -33.04 -46.13 40.95
N GLU A 641 -33.72 -46.02 42.09
CA GLU A 641 -34.22 -47.14 42.90
C GLU A 641 -35.75 -47.08 42.92
N GLY A 642 -36.38 -47.93 42.09
CA GLY A 642 -37.82 -47.97 41.89
C GLY A 642 -38.35 -46.73 41.17
N LYS A 643 -38.68 -45.67 41.92
CA LYS A 643 -39.11 -44.36 41.40
C LYS A 643 -38.37 -43.17 42.06
N ARG A 644 -37.41 -43.45 42.94
CA ARG A 644 -36.61 -42.45 43.66
C ARG A 644 -35.18 -42.43 43.12
N MET A 645 -34.56 -41.27 43.13
CA MET A 645 -33.14 -41.12 42.86
C MET A 645 -32.35 -41.26 44.18
N VAL A 646 -31.17 -41.87 44.11
CA VAL A 646 -30.30 -42.12 45.27
C VAL A 646 -28.88 -41.68 44.94
N PRO A 647 -28.20 -40.86 45.77
CA PRO A 647 -26.82 -40.44 45.52
C PRO A 647 -25.86 -41.63 45.44
N ILE A 648 -25.00 -41.65 44.43
CA ILE A 648 -23.91 -42.62 44.34
C ILE A 648 -22.81 -42.19 45.31
N ALA A 649 -22.52 -43.05 46.30
CA ALA A 649 -21.47 -42.83 47.28
C ALA A 649 -20.18 -43.60 46.89
N PRO A 650 -18.99 -42.98 46.92
CA PRO A 650 -18.75 -41.55 47.14
C PRO A 650 -19.19 -40.70 45.94
N LEU A 651 -19.62 -39.45 46.20
CA LEU A 651 -20.09 -38.52 45.18
C LEU A 651 -19.10 -38.41 44.00
N THR A 652 -19.62 -38.62 42.79
CA THR A 652 -18.85 -38.72 41.55
C THR A 652 -18.44 -37.34 40.99
N ALA A 653 -17.74 -37.33 39.85
CA ALA A 653 -17.39 -36.11 39.12
C ALA A 653 -18.50 -35.62 38.15
N GLY A 654 -19.69 -36.23 38.21
CA GLY A 654 -20.88 -35.80 37.46
C GLY A 654 -21.49 -34.50 37.97
N TYR A 655 -22.51 -34.03 37.26
CA TYR A 655 -23.42 -33.02 37.75
C TYR A 655 -24.37 -33.61 38.79
N ARG A 656 -24.56 -32.84 39.86
CA ARG A 656 -25.37 -33.16 41.03
C ARG A 656 -25.93 -31.89 41.66
N LEU A 657 -26.76 -32.03 42.67
CA LEU A 657 -27.05 -30.94 43.58
C LEU A 657 -25.80 -30.66 44.43
N PRO A 658 -25.57 -29.41 44.86
CA PRO A 658 -24.57 -29.13 45.89
C PRO A 658 -24.94 -29.89 47.18
N THR A 659 -23.96 -30.27 48.01
CA THR A 659 -24.29 -30.70 49.37
C THR A 659 -24.76 -29.50 50.20
N GLU A 660 -25.48 -29.74 51.30
CA GLU A 660 -25.93 -28.64 52.16
C GLU A 660 -24.73 -27.84 52.70
N ALA A 661 -23.59 -28.50 52.94
CA ALA A 661 -22.33 -27.87 53.33
C ALA A 661 -21.66 -27.08 52.20
N GLU A 662 -21.62 -27.60 50.98
CA GLU A 662 -21.10 -26.86 49.81
C GLU A 662 -21.94 -25.61 49.54
N TRP A 663 -23.27 -25.74 49.59
CA TRP A 663 -24.21 -24.63 49.45
C TRP A 663 -24.02 -23.60 50.55
N ALA A 664 -23.98 -24.04 51.82
CA ALA A 664 -23.80 -23.14 52.97
C ALA A 664 -22.45 -22.42 52.96
N PHE A 665 -21.39 -23.07 52.46
CA PHE A 665 -20.10 -22.43 52.25
C PHE A 665 -20.16 -21.40 51.10
N ALA A 666 -20.65 -21.80 49.93
CA ALA A 666 -20.75 -20.96 48.74
C ALA A 666 -21.64 -19.71 48.97
N ALA A 667 -22.67 -19.82 49.80
CA ALA A 667 -23.54 -18.69 50.15
C ALA A 667 -22.95 -17.74 51.20
N ARG A 668 -22.32 -18.27 52.27
CA ARG A 668 -22.04 -17.49 53.50
C ARG A 668 -20.60 -17.04 53.70
N TYR A 669 -19.64 -17.61 52.98
CA TYR A 669 -18.21 -17.46 53.24
C TYR A 669 -17.44 -16.98 52.01
N GLU A 670 -16.28 -16.34 52.21
CA GLU A 670 -15.48 -15.79 51.11
C GLU A 670 -14.30 -16.70 50.73
N ALA A 671 -14.08 -16.87 49.42
CA ALA A 671 -13.07 -17.78 48.87
C ALA A 671 -11.64 -17.51 49.38
N GLY A 672 -10.99 -18.58 49.87
CA GLY A 672 -9.56 -18.59 50.16
C GLY A 672 -9.13 -17.85 51.43
N THR A 673 -10.07 -17.49 52.30
CA THR A 673 -9.77 -17.16 53.70
C THR A 673 -9.50 -18.45 54.48
N ARG A 674 -8.46 -18.46 55.34
CA ARG A 674 -8.14 -19.59 56.25
C ARG A 674 -7.77 -19.03 57.64
N PRO A 675 -8.54 -19.32 58.70
CA PRO A 675 -9.88 -19.95 58.68
C PRO A 675 -10.85 -19.14 57.80
N ALA A 676 -11.97 -19.75 57.42
CA ALA A 676 -12.97 -19.07 56.60
C ALA A 676 -13.49 -17.79 57.29
N SER A 677 -13.85 -16.77 56.49
CA SER A 677 -14.30 -15.45 56.95
C SER A 677 -15.51 -15.51 57.89
N ARG A 678 -15.88 -14.40 58.56
CA ARG A 678 -17.09 -14.40 59.40
C ARG A 678 -18.32 -14.65 58.52
N PRO A 679 -19.17 -15.66 58.81
CA PRO A 679 -20.30 -16.01 57.97
C PRO A 679 -21.28 -14.84 57.82
N LEU A 680 -21.79 -14.66 56.59
CA LEU A 680 -22.92 -13.78 56.32
C LEU A 680 -24.21 -14.31 56.97
N LYS A 681 -25.08 -13.38 57.36
CA LYS A 681 -26.41 -13.67 57.91
C LYS A 681 -27.47 -13.62 56.80
N TYR A 682 -27.53 -12.52 56.07
CA TYR A 682 -28.35 -12.31 54.88
C TYR A 682 -27.44 -12.17 53.64
N PRO A 683 -27.96 -12.33 52.40
CA PRO A 683 -27.20 -12.06 51.17
C PRO A 683 -26.50 -10.70 51.17
N TRP A 684 -27.20 -9.67 51.66
CA TRP A 684 -26.74 -8.27 51.71
C TRP A 684 -25.99 -7.90 53.00
N GLY A 685 -25.74 -8.85 53.92
CA GLY A 685 -24.94 -8.61 55.13
C GLY A 685 -25.64 -8.91 56.47
N PRO A 686 -25.54 -8.05 57.49
CA PRO A 686 -25.86 -8.41 58.88
C PRO A 686 -27.28 -8.04 59.37
N SER A 687 -27.98 -7.11 58.73
CA SER A 687 -29.16 -6.40 59.27
C SER A 687 -30.34 -6.34 58.30
N MET A 688 -31.56 -6.28 58.83
CA MET A 688 -32.77 -5.90 58.11
C MET A 688 -32.92 -4.36 58.11
N PRO A 689 -33.70 -3.76 57.17
CA PRO A 689 -34.32 -4.38 56.00
C PRO A 689 -33.30 -4.70 54.88
N PRO A 690 -33.68 -5.48 53.85
CA PRO A 690 -32.90 -5.57 52.62
C PRO A 690 -32.77 -4.20 51.92
N PRO A 691 -31.56 -3.82 51.44
CA PRO A 691 -31.40 -2.71 50.49
C PRO A 691 -32.12 -3.02 49.17
N THR A 692 -32.73 -2.02 48.54
CA THR A 692 -33.44 -2.12 47.25
C THR A 692 -32.61 -2.90 46.20
N GLY A 693 -33.22 -3.91 45.56
CA GLY A 693 -32.55 -4.71 44.54
C GLY A 693 -31.45 -5.65 45.06
N SER A 694 -31.51 -6.06 46.34
CA SER A 694 -30.56 -7.03 46.92
C SER A 694 -30.94 -8.51 46.75
N GLY A 695 -32.14 -8.78 46.25
CA GLY A 695 -32.67 -10.12 45.95
C GLY A 695 -34.16 -10.07 45.67
N ASN A 696 -34.72 -11.15 45.12
CA ASN A 696 -36.16 -11.30 44.95
C ASN A 696 -36.80 -11.93 46.18
N PHE A 697 -37.83 -11.28 46.74
CA PHE A 697 -38.44 -11.65 48.02
C PHE A 697 -39.97 -11.55 47.97
N ALA A 698 -40.63 -11.89 49.09
CA ALA A 698 -41.99 -11.42 49.31
C ALA A 698 -41.95 -9.89 49.53
N ASP A 699 -42.13 -9.11 48.48
CA ASP A 699 -42.14 -7.64 48.51
C ASP A 699 -43.57 -7.06 48.53
N ASP A 700 -43.70 -5.72 48.49
CA ASP A 700 -45.02 -5.06 48.44
C ASP A 700 -45.75 -5.26 47.09
N VAL A 701 -45.06 -5.66 46.00
CA VAL A 701 -45.67 -5.99 44.69
C VAL A 701 -46.22 -7.43 44.68
N ALA A 702 -45.58 -8.33 45.42
CA ALA A 702 -46.04 -9.69 45.73
C ALA A 702 -47.21 -9.72 46.73
N ALA A 703 -47.59 -8.58 47.32
CA ALA A 703 -48.71 -8.48 48.25
C ALA A 703 -50.01 -9.11 47.70
N GLY A 704 -50.70 -9.86 48.55
CA GLY A 704 -51.87 -10.68 48.18
C GLY A 704 -51.53 -12.04 47.54
N LEU A 705 -50.27 -12.34 47.23
CA LEU A 705 -49.80 -13.68 46.80
C LEU A 705 -48.93 -14.39 47.84
N VAL A 706 -48.45 -13.66 48.85
CA VAL A 706 -47.46 -14.09 49.84
C VAL A 706 -47.96 -13.80 51.26
N PRO A 707 -47.59 -14.60 52.28
CA PRO A 707 -48.17 -14.48 53.62
C PRO A 707 -47.57 -13.32 54.44
N ILE A 708 -46.30 -12.95 54.19
CA ILE A 708 -45.58 -11.92 54.94
C ILE A 708 -44.71 -11.12 53.96
N PRO A 709 -45.18 -9.99 53.42
CA PRO A 709 -44.37 -9.10 52.58
C PRO A 709 -43.44 -8.19 53.41
N ILE A 710 -42.30 -7.82 52.83
CA ILE A 710 -41.34 -6.87 53.38
C ILE A 710 -41.81 -5.45 53.02
N ARG A 711 -42.50 -4.79 53.96
CA ARG A 711 -42.99 -3.42 53.78
C ARG A 711 -41.87 -2.43 53.49
N GLY A 712 -42.07 -1.56 52.51
CA GLY A 712 -41.10 -0.56 52.07
C GLY A 712 -39.96 -1.14 51.23
N TYR A 713 -40.05 -2.40 50.82
CA TYR A 713 -39.14 -3.02 49.87
C TYR A 713 -39.87 -3.32 48.56
N SER A 714 -39.17 -3.13 47.44
CA SER A 714 -39.54 -3.78 46.19
C SER A 714 -38.33 -4.21 45.38
N ASP A 715 -38.50 -5.32 44.68
CA ASP A 715 -37.56 -5.83 43.67
C ASP A 715 -38.12 -5.79 42.24
N GLY A 716 -39.40 -5.44 42.07
CA GLY A 716 -40.09 -5.31 40.78
C GLY A 716 -40.74 -6.60 40.26
N PHE A 717 -40.58 -7.74 40.92
CA PHE A 717 -41.09 -9.03 40.43
C PHE A 717 -42.13 -9.65 41.38
N ARG A 718 -43.39 -9.66 40.94
CA ARG A 718 -44.54 -10.24 41.67
C ARG A 718 -44.46 -11.76 41.94
N ARG A 719 -43.46 -12.44 41.38
CA ARG A 719 -43.11 -13.87 41.51
C ARG A 719 -41.60 -14.01 41.27
N THR A 720 -41.09 -15.18 40.87
CA THR A 720 -39.68 -15.34 40.48
C THR A 720 -39.26 -14.35 39.40
N ALA A 721 -38.04 -13.83 39.51
CA ALA A 721 -37.39 -13.02 38.49
C ALA A 721 -36.72 -13.90 37.43
N PRO A 722 -36.30 -13.34 36.27
CA PRO A 722 -35.22 -13.92 35.48
C PRO A 722 -34.01 -14.19 36.38
N VAL A 723 -33.37 -15.36 36.23
CA VAL A 723 -32.22 -15.70 37.06
C VAL A 723 -31.06 -14.74 36.83
N GLY A 724 -30.34 -14.43 37.89
CA GLY A 724 -29.20 -13.53 37.86
C GLY A 724 -29.52 -12.04 37.78
N SER A 725 -30.80 -11.64 37.90
CA SER A 725 -31.22 -10.23 37.97
C SER A 725 -30.58 -9.47 39.14
N PHE A 726 -30.16 -10.15 40.21
CA PHE A 726 -29.65 -9.53 41.43
C PHE A 726 -28.12 -9.61 41.55
N PRO A 727 -27.51 -8.80 42.45
CA PRO A 727 -26.06 -8.80 42.65
C PRO A 727 -25.50 -10.17 43.03
N ALA A 728 -24.35 -10.50 42.45
CA ALA A 728 -23.62 -11.72 42.77
C ALA A 728 -22.83 -11.57 44.09
N ASN A 729 -22.65 -12.68 44.81
CA ASN A 729 -21.83 -12.75 46.01
C ASN A 729 -20.32 -12.79 45.68
N ALA A 730 -19.48 -12.94 46.71
CA ALA A 730 -18.01 -12.95 46.59
C ALA A 730 -17.42 -14.05 45.67
N HIS A 731 -18.18 -15.09 45.32
CA HIS A 731 -17.80 -16.13 44.35
C HIS A 731 -18.36 -15.88 42.94
N GLY A 732 -19.07 -14.77 42.73
CA GLY A 732 -19.79 -14.50 41.48
C GLY A 732 -21.08 -15.33 41.33
N ILE A 733 -21.61 -15.90 42.42
CA ILE A 733 -22.86 -16.68 42.42
C ILE A 733 -24.03 -15.78 42.84
N ARG A 734 -25.16 -15.91 42.17
CA ARG A 734 -26.38 -15.09 42.32
C ARG A 734 -27.51 -15.89 42.96
N ASP A 735 -28.47 -15.17 43.52
CA ASP A 735 -29.78 -15.69 43.95
C ASP A 735 -29.77 -16.78 45.05
N LEU A 736 -28.62 -17.06 45.69
CA LEU A 736 -28.44 -18.01 46.82
C LEU A 736 -29.20 -17.65 48.13
N GLY A 737 -30.27 -16.86 48.03
CA GLY A 737 -31.05 -16.37 49.15
C GLY A 737 -32.06 -15.35 48.65
N GLY A 738 -32.96 -15.80 47.78
CA GLY A 738 -34.00 -15.03 47.11
C GLY A 738 -34.51 -15.83 45.90
N ASN A 739 -35.44 -15.27 45.12
CA ASN A 739 -35.93 -15.86 43.86
C ASN A 739 -36.58 -17.25 44.03
N ALA A 740 -35.84 -18.34 43.90
CA ALA A 740 -36.29 -19.69 44.22
C ALA A 740 -35.42 -20.33 45.32
N ALA A 741 -36.07 -20.94 46.31
CA ALA A 741 -35.38 -21.78 47.27
C ALA A 741 -34.89 -23.07 46.58
N GLU A 742 -33.82 -23.69 47.07
CA GLU A 742 -33.09 -24.70 46.32
C GLU A 742 -33.11 -26.06 46.99
N TRP A 743 -33.44 -27.11 46.23
CA TRP A 743 -33.06 -28.48 46.57
C TRP A 743 -31.54 -28.60 46.69
N VAL A 744 -31.06 -29.22 47.77
CA VAL A 744 -29.66 -29.66 47.90
C VAL A 744 -29.59 -31.19 48.05
N ASN A 745 -28.40 -31.79 47.90
CA ASN A 745 -28.24 -33.23 47.83
C ASN A 745 -28.74 -33.99 49.09
N ASP A 746 -28.56 -33.37 50.25
CA ASP A 746 -28.67 -34.00 51.56
C ASP A 746 -30.13 -34.37 51.92
N PHE A 747 -30.33 -35.54 52.54
CA PHE A 747 -31.58 -35.83 53.26
C PHE A 747 -31.70 -34.91 54.47
N TYR A 748 -32.92 -34.47 54.79
CA TYR A 748 -33.16 -33.59 55.93
C TYR A 748 -33.19 -34.35 57.25
N ASP A 749 -32.39 -33.86 58.19
CA ASP A 749 -32.41 -34.23 59.59
C ASP A 749 -32.42 -32.98 60.48
N ALA A 750 -33.17 -33.06 61.59
CA ALA A 750 -33.24 -32.06 62.64
C ALA A 750 -32.19 -32.28 63.77
N SER A 751 -31.58 -33.46 63.87
CA SER A 751 -30.65 -33.85 64.95
C SER A 751 -29.22 -33.29 64.81
N THR A 752 -29.07 -32.07 64.27
CA THR A 752 -27.78 -31.42 64.00
C THR A 752 -27.02 -30.96 65.26
N SER A 753 -27.58 -31.11 66.46
CA SER A 753 -26.99 -30.61 67.71
C SER A 753 -25.87 -31.51 68.24
N GLY A 754 -24.65 -30.97 68.35
CA GLY A 754 -23.51 -31.64 68.99
C GLY A 754 -22.61 -32.45 68.05
N GLN A 755 -22.75 -32.28 66.72
CA GLN A 755 -21.91 -32.98 65.75
C GLN A 755 -20.42 -32.63 65.88
N LYS A 756 -19.57 -33.66 65.81
CA LYS A 756 -18.10 -33.54 65.69
C LYS A 756 -17.75 -33.04 64.27
N LEU A 757 -16.47 -32.67 64.06
CA LEU A 757 -15.97 -32.19 62.77
C LEU A 757 -16.33 -33.12 61.61
N ALA A 758 -17.23 -32.67 60.73
CA ALA A 758 -17.69 -33.43 59.57
C ALA A 758 -16.80 -33.13 58.36
N ARG A 759 -16.22 -34.17 57.73
CA ARG A 759 -15.40 -34.06 56.51
C ARG A 759 -16.25 -34.33 55.28
N ASP A 760 -16.28 -33.38 54.34
CA ASP A 760 -17.03 -33.43 53.07
C ASP A 760 -18.46 -34.04 53.22
N PRO A 761 -19.30 -33.55 54.16
CA PRO A 761 -20.58 -34.17 54.46
C PRO A 761 -21.60 -34.06 53.30
N THR A 762 -22.44 -35.09 53.20
CA THR A 762 -23.45 -35.29 52.14
C THR A 762 -24.85 -35.61 52.69
N GLY A 763 -25.09 -35.30 53.97
CA GLY A 763 -26.31 -35.65 54.71
C GLY A 763 -26.32 -37.08 55.25
N PRO A 764 -27.42 -37.49 55.91
CA PRO A 764 -27.71 -38.88 56.25
C PRO A 764 -27.78 -39.77 55.00
N ALA A 765 -27.54 -41.08 55.16
CA ALA A 765 -27.61 -42.03 54.05
C ALA A 765 -29.05 -42.31 53.55
N THR A 766 -30.06 -42.08 54.39
CA THR A 766 -31.48 -42.29 54.10
C THR A 766 -32.33 -41.20 54.76
N GLY A 767 -33.53 -40.96 54.22
CA GLY A 767 -34.50 -40.02 54.78
C GLY A 767 -35.83 -40.04 54.04
N ARG A 768 -36.81 -39.25 54.54
CA ARG A 768 -38.09 -39.00 53.86
C ARG A 768 -38.06 -37.71 53.04
N PHE A 769 -37.56 -36.63 53.66
CA PHE A 769 -37.52 -35.28 53.09
C PHE A 769 -36.09 -34.95 52.68
N HIS A 770 -35.91 -34.12 51.66
CA HIS A 770 -34.62 -33.51 51.35
C HIS A 770 -34.53 -32.09 51.90
N VAL A 771 -33.31 -31.63 52.15
CA VAL A 771 -33.07 -30.26 52.64
C VAL A 771 -33.36 -29.26 51.51
N VAL A 772 -34.00 -28.15 51.90
CA VAL A 772 -34.25 -26.99 51.06
C VAL A 772 -33.50 -25.78 51.65
N ARG A 773 -32.84 -25.01 50.80
CA ARG A 773 -31.90 -23.94 51.21
C ARG A 773 -32.19 -22.61 50.51
N GLY A 774 -31.87 -21.52 51.19
CA GLY A 774 -32.18 -20.17 50.73
C GLY A 774 -33.64 -19.76 51.00
N SER A 775 -33.90 -18.47 50.80
CA SER A 775 -35.24 -17.89 50.71
C SER A 775 -35.75 -17.95 49.25
N SER A 776 -36.96 -17.44 49.01
CA SER A 776 -37.62 -17.41 47.69
C SER A 776 -38.51 -16.17 47.59
N TRP A 777 -39.12 -15.94 46.43
CA TRP A 777 -40.16 -14.93 46.18
C TRP A 777 -41.36 -14.97 47.16
N ARG A 778 -41.50 -16.04 47.95
CA ARG A 778 -42.56 -16.21 48.96
C ARG A 778 -42.15 -15.89 50.40
N HIS A 779 -40.86 -15.61 50.63
CA HIS A 779 -40.30 -15.41 51.97
C HIS A 779 -39.97 -13.93 52.22
N GLY A 780 -40.46 -13.41 53.35
CA GLY A 780 -40.20 -12.03 53.80
C GLY A 780 -39.87 -11.91 55.29
N SER A 781 -39.84 -13.01 56.05
CA SER A 781 -39.55 -12.96 57.49
C SER A 781 -38.06 -12.90 57.80
N ILE A 782 -37.71 -12.27 58.94
CA ILE A 782 -36.36 -12.26 59.50
C ILE A 782 -35.77 -13.67 59.73
N THR A 783 -36.63 -14.69 59.80
CA THR A 783 -36.31 -16.10 59.98
C THR A 783 -35.86 -16.75 58.68
N GLU A 784 -36.63 -16.60 57.60
CA GLU A 784 -36.39 -17.31 56.33
C GLU A 784 -35.36 -16.64 55.42
N LEU A 785 -35.23 -15.31 55.48
CA LEU A 785 -34.29 -14.54 54.64
C LEU A 785 -32.80 -14.80 54.94
N ARG A 786 -32.49 -15.55 56.00
CA ARG A 786 -31.11 -15.80 56.43
C ARG A 786 -30.50 -16.95 55.64
N LEU A 787 -29.25 -16.80 55.23
CA LEU A 787 -28.47 -17.86 54.58
C LEU A 787 -28.21 -19.08 55.48
N SER A 788 -28.45 -18.96 56.79
CA SER A 788 -28.49 -20.06 57.76
C SER A 788 -29.76 -20.90 57.70
N PHE A 789 -30.89 -20.36 57.20
CA PHE A 789 -32.22 -20.97 57.23
C PHE A 789 -32.30 -22.35 56.55
N ARG A 790 -32.79 -23.36 57.28
CA ARG A 790 -33.00 -24.73 56.80
C ARG A 790 -34.50 -25.03 56.72
N ASP A 791 -34.99 -25.28 55.51
CA ASP A 791 -36.33 -25.82 55.24
C ASP A 791 -36.22 -27.27 54.72
N PHE A 792 -37.35 -27.94 54.50
CA PHE A 792 -37.38 -29.29 53.95
C PHE A 792 -38.65 -29.59 53.16
N SER A 793 -38.58 -30.55 52.23
CA SER A 793 -39.76 -31.05 51.52
C SER A 793 -39.54 -32.47 50.98
N ASP A 794 -40.63 -33.19 50.73
CA ASP A 794 -40.72 -34.44 49.97
C ASP A 794 -41.59 -34.27 48.71
N SER A 795 -42.00 -33.03 48.41
CA SER A 795 -42.91 -32.68 47.32
C SER A 795 -42.48 -31.39 46.61
N LYS A 796 -42.94 -31.22 45.36
CA LYS A 796 -42.67 -30.03 44.55
C LYS A 796 -43.43 -28.80 45.07
N ARG A 797 -42.80 -27.63 45.02
CA ARG A 797 -43.41 -26.32 45.36
C ARG A 797 -43.18 -25.31 44.24
N ASN A 798 -44.07 -24.31 44.16
CA ASN A 798 -43.99 -23.20 43.19
C ASN A 798 -42.93 -22.13 43.54
N ASP A 799 -42.12 -22.38 44.55
CA ASP A 799 -41.03 -21.54 45.01
C ASP A 799 -39.74 -22.34 45.31
N ILE A 800 -39.72 -23.64 44.96
CA ILE A 800 -38.52 -24.49 45.04
C ILE A 800 -38.06 -24.87 43.64
N GLY A 801 -36.81 -24.53 43.34
CA GLY A 801 -36.03 -24.96 42.18
C GLY A 801 -34.74 -25.65 42.62
N PHE A 802 -33.68 -25.54 41.82
CA PHE A 802 -32.34 -26.06 42.15
C PHE A 802 -31.24 -25.42 41.28
N ARG A 803 -29.98 -25.53 41.72
CA ARG A 803 -28.80 -25.25 40.89
C ARG A 803 -27.87 -26.45 40.75
N ILE A 804 -27.06 -26.45 39.69
CA ILE A 804 -26.11 -27.53 39.39
C ILE A 804 -24.82 -27.40 40.21
N ALA A 805 -24.19 -28.51 40.55
CA ALA A 805 -22.88 -28.58 41.18
C ALA A 805 -22.07 -29.82 40.69
N ARG A 806 -20.74 -29.77 40.81
CA ARG A 806 -19.80 -30.77 40.26
C ARG A 806 -18.44 -30.62 40.92
N TYR A 807 -17.65 -31.67 41.13
CA TYR A 807 -16.25 -31.51 41.59
C TYR A 807 -15.33 -31.01 40.46
N VAL A 808 -14.37 -30.15 40.80
CA VAL A 808 -13.30 -29.74 39.87
C VAL A 808 -12.40 -30.93 39.59
N GLN A 809 -12.33 -31.36 38.32
CA GLN A 809 -11.36 -32.37 37.91
C GLN A 809 -9.94 -31.77 37.93
N ALA A 810 -9.00 -32.49 38.53
CA ALA A 810 -7.58 -32.14 38.42
C ALA A 810 -7.10 -32.44 37.00
N SER A 811 -6.50 -31.45 36.34
CA SER A 811 -5.78 -31.65 35.07
C SER A 811 -4.63 -32.64 35.29
N LYS A 812 -4.61 -33.71 34.49
CA LYS A 812 -3.52 -34.70 34.45
C LYS A 812 -2.23 -34.10 33.87
#